data_AF-A0A426U695-F1
#
_entry.id   AF-A0A426U695-F1
#
_cell.length_a   1.000
_cell.length_b   1.000
_cell.length_c   1.000
_cell.angle_alpha   90.00
_cell.angle_beta   90.00
_cell.angle_gamma   90.00
#
_symmetry.space_group_name_H-M   'P 1'
#
loop_
_entity.id
_entity.type
_entity.pdbx_description
1 polymer ?
#
loop_
_entity_poly.entity_id
_entity_poly.type
_entity_poly.pdbx_seq_one_letter_code
_entity_poly.pdbx_strand_id
1 'polypeptide(L)'
;MGITMADDLVSKVQSMQNLRADFGEKWYAQGLARLREQFGAEQVDALLAVPPTPPRSDGIAITISTEQGTIKDAPVNVVGHAAQVTFAPPADPAVARGEAALDAYLRRTLAECNALPLGQIDRTDADHVRPLQLAQLYIRLHTTRRVPLSDAELAALSAEDRERMRVTDRGGDERPTRPLAAVEALGRSAAALDGAAPMRLMLLGAPGSGKSTLVSHLALCLAGAVLAERRVVTPAPQGGWLACLPGWPYGCLIPVRMTLRDLAAFAPLASAPRGTLRLFEQFLAAVLEDASCAAACEPLMLALREGRALLLLDGLDEVVGQTVLPRVVETIMDAAKTFPGPILVTCRLLDYQEERLRQVSGFPSETLAELNQEQIQQFIEDWYAELAASGRRPAAQAAADSKALRAAVASRSELRALAGTPLLLTVMALVHAFRGSLPDARALLYAECVDLLLLRWRQPRGESDLIERLGLPQFRNSDLLALMARLGYAAHERAARDATQTGPADLDEATVMALLAESFAPYDDPRRYQLAELVLGALTRGNGLLLKRGPQVYTFAHRTFQEFLAGYHLKGQRDFRKLCLERAVQPHWHEVLTLMVGYLVLQDRDLDKPLSLVEKLISGSPLEQTLAGELLVLIGRERADAYDATLLQLPDGLWPRTRSMLLRLLSQGQPPAAPAPLRHRAGLALGLLCYGPLASLDRPALQIPMPDPRLPFAVLGLKAQHAHGWRQALAHYWCPIEAGPFWSGDERPPQRDTRNPLAKATDMVRRTLGGQARDEHREPLRRVTLRHHYKIARYPVTNAEFARFVAAGGYQQQQWWTEHGWAWLQSEQQGKNPALGNEYRPRVWDELRWNNPIQPVVGVNWYEASAYCRWLSAQGHSQGWLPDEQIIRLPTWLEWERAARHTDQRPHPWGDAPPDAERANYAASELGLSAPTGCFPRGVAPCGAHDLLGNVMEWTATAAEHPRAVEPEADFERASGVIASYTGFNDEEAHMCCGARGGINPSGRGSDGGFRVVQSIALIE
;
A
#
# COMPACT_ATOMS: atom_id res chain seq x y z
N MET A 1 -48.82 -18.49 0.94
CA MET A 1 -50.29 -18.36 0.83
C MET A 1 -50.90 -19.72 1.13
N GLY A 2 -51.81 -19.95 2.07
CA GLY A 2 -52.34 -19.11 3.14
C GLY A 2 -52.61 -19.99 4.37
N ILE A 3 -52.33 -19.45 5.56
CA ILE A 3 -52.75 -20.05 6.83
C ILE A 3 -54.16 -19.52 7.08
N THR A 4 -55.15 -20.40 7.19
CA THR A 4 -56.53 -20.00 7.45
C THR A 4 -56.64 -19.39 8.84
N MET A 5 -57.40 -18.29 8.99
CA MET A 5 -57.54 -17.50 10.23
C MET A 5 -57.86 -18.33 11.50
N ALA A 6 -58.44 -19.53 11.34
CA ALA A 6 -58.77 -20.42 12.45
C ALA A 6 -57.54 -21.01 13.17
N ASP A 7 -56.46 -21.35 12.44
CA ASP A 7 -55.27 -21.98 13.03
C ASP A 7 -54.42 -20.97 13.83
N ASP A 8 -54.40 -19.71 13.39
CA ASP A 8 -53.70 -18.62 14.07
C ASP A 8 -54.36 -18.28 15.42
N LEU A 9 -55.69 -18.31 15.49
CA LEU A 9 -56.42 -18.06 16.73
C LEU A 9 -56.18 -19.17 17.77
N VAL A 10 -56.25 -20.43 17.34
CA VAL A 10 -56.00 -21.59 18.23
C VAL A 10 -54.57 -21.54 18.78
N SER A 11 -53.58 -21.26 17.94
CA SER A 11 -52.18 -21.14 18.37
C SER A 11 -51.99 -20.01 19.38
N LYS A 12 -52.59 -18.83 19.13
CA LYS A 12 -52.47 -17.67 20.02
C LYS A 12 -53.12 -17.89 21.38
N VAL A 13 -54.30 -18.50 21.43
CA VAL A 13 -54.99 -18.82 22.70
C VAL A 13 -54.19 -19.85 23.51
N GLN A 14 -53.64 -20.89 22.85
CA GLN A 14 -52.83 -21.91 23.51
C GLN A 14 -51.50 -21.38 24.04
N SER A 15 -50.80 -20.56 23.26
CA SER A 15 -49.57 -19.90 23.70
C SER A 15 -49.83 -18.97 24.88
N MET A 16 -50.96 -18.25 24.89
CA MET A 16 -51.33 -17.41 26.02
C MET A 16 -51.63 -18.23 27.29
N GLN A 17 -52.33 -19.36 27.19
CA GLN A 17 -52.58 -20.24 28.33
C GLN A 17 -51.26 -20.82 28.90
N ASN A 18 -50.32 -21.19 28.03
CA ASN A 18 -49.03 -21.75 28.43
C ASN A 18 -48.09 -20.72 29.07
N LEU A 19 -48.13 -19.46 28.63
CA LEU A 19 -47.28 -18.38 29.14
C LEU A 19 -47.89 -17.62 30.33
N ARG A 20 -49.09 -17.99 30.77
CA ARG A 20 -49.80 -17.35 31.90
C ARG A 20 -49.02 -17.41 33.20
N ALA A 21 -48.31 -18.53 33.45
CA ALA A 21 -47.49 -18.71 34.65
C ALA A 21 -46.26 -17.79 34.66
N ASP A 22 -45.68 -17.51 33.49
CA ASP A 22 -44.44 -16.73 33.35
C ASP A 22 -44.68 -15.21 33.36
N PHE A 23 -45.82 -14.75 32.83
CA PHE A 23 -46.11 -13.32 32.64
C PHE A 23 -47.23 -12.77 33.54
N GLY A 24 -47.89 -13.63 34.32
CA GLY A 24 -48.87 -13.25 35.34
C GLY A 24 -50.27 -12.90 34.83
N GLU A 25 -51.26 -12.90 35.74
CA GLU A 25 -52.69 -12.75 35.43
C GLU A 25 -53.06 -11.47 34.70
N LYS A 26 -52.40 -10.36 35.04
CA LYS A 26 -52.74 -9.05 34.49
C LYS A 26 -52.40 -8.94 33.00
N TRP A 27 -51.28 -9.53 32.57
CA TRP A 27 -50.89 -9.65 31.17
C TRP A 27 -51.84 -10.59 30.41
N TYR A 28 -52.17 -11.73 31.02
CA TYR A 28 -53.07 -12.74 30.44
C TYR A 28 -54.48 -12.18 30.19
N ALA A 29 -55.04 -11.44 31.16
CA ALA A 29 -56.34 -10.80 31.00
C ALA A 29 -56.37 -9.74 29.88
N GLN A 30 -55.29 -8.96 29.73
CA GLN A 30 -55.17 -7.94 28.69
C GLN A 30 -55.02 -8.56 27.29
N GLY A 31 -54.23 -9.63 27.14
CA GLY A 31 -54.10 -10.32 25.87
C GLY A 31 -55.39 -11.02 25.44
N LEU A 32 -56.14 -11.62 26.38
CA LEU A 32 -57.46 -12.18 26.10
C LEU A 32 -58.47 -11.14 25.67
N ALA A 33 -58.48 -9.96 26.29
CA ALA A 33 -59.35 -8.86 25.86
C ALA A 33 -59.09 -8.47 24.40
N ARG A 34 -57.81 -8.38 23.99
CA ARG A 34 -57.43 -8.09 22.60
C ARG A 34 -57.82 -9.20 21.63
N LEU A 35 -57.66 -10.46 22.01
CA LEU A 35 -58.06 -11.59 21.16
C LEU A 35 -59.59 -11.66 21.00
N ARG A 36 -60.36 -11.41 22.07
CA ARG A 36 -61.83 -11.34 22.00
C ARG A 36 -62.32 -10.18 21.14
N GLU A 37 -61.64 -9.04 21.20
CA GLU A 37 -61.93 -7.88 20.34
C GLU A 37 -61.62 -8.17 18.87
N GLN A 38 -60.52 -8.89 18.60
CA GLN A 38 -60.05 -9.17 17.25
C GLN A 38 -60.79 -10.33 16.57
N PHE A 39 -61.21 -11.36 17.32
CA PHE A 39 -61.77 -12.61 16.77
C PHE A 39 -63.17 -12.97 17.29
N GLY A 40 -63.75 -12.16 18.17
CA GLY A 40 -65.07 -12.38 18.77
C GLY A 40 -65.00 -13.20 20.06
N ALA A 41 -65.75 -12.76 21.08
CA ALA A 41 -65.70 -13.36 22.42
C ALA A 41 -66.13 -14.83 22.44
N GLU A 42 -67.16 -15.19 21.67
CA GLU A 42 -67.74 -16.53 21.65
C GLU A 42 -66.76 -17.60 21.12
N GLN A 43 -65.93 -17.25 20.13
CA GLN A 43 -64.93 -18.15 19.55
C GLN A 43 -63.72 -18.32 20.47
N VAL A 44 -63.26 -17.25 21.11
CA VAL A 44 -62.15 -17.29 22.06
C VAL A 44 -62.54 -18.05 23.32
N ASP A 45 -63.75 -17.86 23.82
CA ASP A 45 -64.23 -18.52 25.04
C ASP A 45 -64.48 -20.02 24.82
N ALA A 46 -64.92 -20.43 23.63
CA ALA A 46 -65.02 -21.84 23.25
C ALA A 46 -63.64 -22.54 23.24
N LEU A 47 -62.57 -21.85 22.82
CA LEU A 47 -61.20 -22.37 22.84
C LEU A 47 -60.59 -22.39 24.25
N LEU A 48 -60.94 -21.43 25.10
CA LEU A 48 -60.51 -21.40 26.50
C LEU A 48 -61.10 -22.55 27.35
N ALA A 49 -62.23 -23.13 26.93
CA ALA A 49 -62.82 -24.30 27.57
C ALA A 49 -62.02 -25.59 27.30
N VAL A 50 -61.08 -25.57 26.34
CA VAL A 50 -60.15 -26.67 26.06
C VAL A 50 -58.93 -26.54 26.98
N PRO A 51 -58.55 -27.58 27.74
CA PRO A 51 -57.38 -27.52 28.62
C PRO A 51 -56.09 -27.33 27.81
N PRO A 52 -55.08 -26.60 28.34
CA PRO A 52 -53.83 -26.36 27.65
C PRO A 52 -53.11 -27.70 27.39
N THR A 53 -52.82 -27.97 26.12
CA THR A 53 -51.96 -29.06 25.72
C THR A 53 -50.52 -28.67 26.04
N PRO A 54 -49.77 -29.51 26.79
CA PRO A 54 -48.35 -29.25 27.03
C PRO A 54 -47.60 -29.19 25.70
N PRO A 55 -46.49 -28.42 25.62
CA PRO A 55 -45.70 -28.35 24.40
C PRO A 55 -45.21 -29.75 24.07
N ARG A 56 -45.69 -30.32 22.96
CA ARG A 56 -45.16 -31.58 22.42
C ARG A 56 -43.78 -31.31 21.84
N SER A 57 -42.74 -31.67 22.59
CA SER A 57 -41.57 -32.29 21.97
C SER A 57 -41.99 -33.68 21.48
N ASP A 58 -41.39 -34.11 20.38
CA ASP A 58 -41.37 -35.46 19.82
C ASP A 58 -42.34 -35.75 18.66
N GLY A 59 -41.69 -36.15 17.55
CA GLY A 59 -42.29 -36.58 16.31
C GLY A 59 -43.02 -37.91 16.43
N ILE A 60 -43.71 -38.26 15.35
CA ILE A 60 -44.43 -39.52 15.21
C ILE A 60 -43.41 -40.68 15.26
N ALA A 61 -43.41 -41.45 16.34
CA ALA A 61 -42.59 -42.65 16.50
C ALA A 61 -43.24 -43.83 15.77
N ILE A 62 -42.61 -44.30 14.68
CA ILE A 62 -42.94 -45.58 14.04
C ILE A 62 -41.91 -46.60 14.52
N THR A 63 -42.38 -47.71 15.10
CA THR A 63 -41.53 -48.83 15.50
C THR A 63 -41.51 -49.87 14.38
N ILE A 64 -40.32 -50.18 13.84
CA ILE A 64 -40.15 -51.27 12.86
C ILE A 64 -39.23 -52.32 13.48
N SER A 65 -39.71 -53.56 13.53
CA SER A 65 -38.95 -54.72 13.99
C SER A 65 -38.31 -55.42 12.79
N THR A 66 -37.00 -55.64 12.83
CA THR A 66 -36.29 -56.53 11.88
C THR A 66 -35.68 -57.72 12.63
N GLU A 67 -35.22 -58.73 11.90
CA GLU A 67 -34.60 -59.95 12.47
C GLU A 67 -33.34 -59.68 13.32
N GLN A 68 -32.79 -58.45 13.30
CA GLN A 68 -31.59 -58.06 14.06
C GLN A 68 -31.86 -57.08 15.22
N GLY A 69 -33.11 -56.67 15.47
CA GLY A 69 -33.48 -55.84 16.63
C GLY A 69 -34.49 -54.71 16.33
N THR A 70 -34.96 -54.05 17.39
CA THR A 70 -35.98 -52.97 17.32
C THR A 70 -35.33 -51.60 17.36
N ILE A 71 -35.58 -50.74 16.37
CA ILE A 71 -35.15 -49.34 16.36
C ILE A 71 -36.36 -48.45 16.69
N LYS A 72 -36.19 -47.57 17.69
CA LYS A 72 -37.18 -46.55 18.07
C LYS A 72 -36.75 -45.17 17.55
N ASP A 73 -37.73 -44.34 17.19
CA ASP A 73 -37.58 -42.90 16.92
C ASP A 73 -36.71 -42.50 15.70
N ALA A 74 -36.79 -43.25 14.58
CA ALA A 74 -36.14 -42.85 13.33
C ALA A 74 -36.92 -41.75 12.58
N PRO A 75 -36.30 -40.63 12.16
CA PRO A 75 -36.98 -39.56 11.45
C PRO A 75 -37.32 -39.98 10.00
N VAL A 76 -38.56 -39.73 9.58
CA VAL A 76 -39.05 -39.99 8.21
C VAL A 76 -39.30 -38.67 7.50
N ASN A 77 -38.67 -38.48 6.34
CA ASN A 77 -39.03 -37.40 5.41
C ASN A 77 -39.94 -37.93 4.30
N VAL A 78 -41.12 -37.33 4.15
CA VAL A 78 -42.06 -37.66 3.07
C VAL A 78 -41.88 -36.65 1.93
N VAL A 79 -41.47 -37.12 0.77
CA VAL A 79 -41.42 -36.32 -0.46
C VAL A 79 -42.39 -36.96 -1.47
N GLY A 80 -43.59 -36.39 -1.59
CA GLY A 80 -44.63 -36.87 -2.51
C GLY A 80 -45.31 -38.20 -2.10
N HIS A 81 -46.01 -38.85 -3.04
CA HIS A 81 -46.80 -40.08 -2.83
C HIS A 81 -45.98 -41.39 -2.78
N ALA A 82 -44.66 -41.32 -2.61
CA ALA A 82 -43.82 -42.50 -2.37
C ALA A 82 -42.79 -42.18 -1.28
N ALA A 83 -42.84 -42.92 -0.16
CA ALA A 83 -41.93 -42.73 0.96
C ALA A 83 -40.56 -43.38 0.67
N GLN A 84 -39.50 -42.58 0.57
CA GLN A 84 -38.12 -43.06 0.69
C GLN A 84 -37.57 -42.61 2.05
N VAL A 85 -37.33 -43.59 2.93
CA VAL A 85 -36.68 -43.36 4.23
C VAL A 85 -35.17 -43.32 4.02
N THR A 86 -34.54 -42.17 4.25
CA THR A 86 -33.08 -42.04 4.28
C THR A 86 -32.62 -41.98 5.75
N PHE A 87 -31.77 -42.93 6.15
CA PHE A 87 -31.18 -42.96 7.47
C PHE A 87 -29.99 -41.99 7.54
N ALA A 88 -30.06 -40.98 8.41
CA ALA A 88 -28.87 -40.27 8.88
C ALA A 88 -28.53 -40.78 10.29
N PRO A 89 -27.28 -41.23 10.55
CA PRO A 89 -26.89 -41.68 11.89
C PRO A 89 -26.98 -40.52 12.91
N PRO A 90 -27.23 -40.79 14.20
CA PRO A 90 -27.21 -39.77 15.24
C PRO A 90 -25.83 -39.11 15.27
N ALA A 91 -25.79 -37.77 15.20
CA ALA A 91 -24.54 -37.02 15.25
C ALA A 91 -23.81 -37.33 16.57
N ASP A 92 -22.55 -37.75 16.46
CA ASP A 92 -21.67 -37.94 17.61
C ASP A 92 -21.68 -36.67 18.48
N PRO A 93 -21.97 -36.75 19.80
CA PRO A 93 -21.96 -35.60 20.70
C PRO A 93 -20.67 -34.78 20.65
N ALA A 94 -19.53 -35.39 20.34
CA ALA A 94 -18.26 -34.70 20.16
C ALA A 94 -18.25 -33.86 18.87
N VAL A 95 -18.77 -34.40 17.76
CA VAL A 95 -18.91 -33.68 16.49
C VAL A 95 -19.89 -32.52 16.64
N ALA A 96 -21.04 -32.74 17.29
CA ALA A 96 -22.01 -31.66 17.55
C ALA A 96 -21.41 -30.53 18.41
N ARG A 97 -20.57 -30.87 19.40
CA ARG A 97 -19.85 -29.88 20.23
C ARG A 97 -18.80 -29.12 19.42
N GLY A 98 -18.06 -29.80 18.53
CA GLY A 98 -17.09 -29.18 17.64
C GLY A 98 -17.74 -28.20 16.65
N GLU A 99 -18.86 -28.58 16.05
CA GLU A 99 -19.62 -27.73 15.12
C GLU A 99 -20.21 -26.50 15.83
N ALA A 100 -20.73 -26.65 17.06
CA ALA A 100 -21.20 -25.52 17.86
C ALA A 100 -20.06 -24.57 18.27
N ALA A 101 -18.88 -25.12 18.59
CA ALA A 101 -17.69 -24.31 18.88
C ALA A 101 -17.16 -23.59 17.64
N LEU A 102 -17.25 -24.21 16.47
CA LEU A 102 -16.92 -23.57 15.20
C LEU A 102 -17.87 -22.39 14.90
N ASP A 103 -19.18 -22.54 15.14
CA ASP A 103 -20.13 -21.43 15.00
C ASP A 103 -19.81 -20.28 15.97
N ALA A 104 -19.42 -20.60 17.21
CA ALA A 104 -18.99 -19.61 18.19
C ALA A 104 -17.72 -18.86 17.72
N TYR A 105 -16.72 -19.58 17.22
CA TYR A 105 -15.51 -19.02 16.62
C TYR A 105 -15.82 -18.07 15.46
N LEU A 106 -16.72 -18.47 14.55
CA LEU A 106 -17.09 -17.66 13.39
C LEU A 106 -17.86 -16.40 13.79
N ARG A 107 -18.80 -16.49 14.74
CA ARG A 107 -19.53 -15.32 15.26
C ARG A 107 -18.60 -14.32 15.92
N ARG A 108 -17.62 -14.81 16.68
CA ARG A 108 -16.59 -13.99 17.29
C ARG A 108 -15.73 -13.31 16.23
N THR A 109 -15.23 -14.07 15.25
CA THR A 109 -14.45 -13.53 14.12
C THR A 109 -15.22 -12.42 13.40
N LEU A 110 -16.52 -12.62 13.15
CA LEU A 110 -17.40 -11.64 12.52
C LEU A 110 -17.56 -10.37 13.39
N ALA A 111 -17.72 -10.50 14.70
CA ALA A 111 -17.84 -9.36 15.61
C ALA A 111 -16.52 -8.57 15.73
N GLU A 112 -15.41 -9.27 15.95
CA GLU A 112 -14.08 -8.66 16.14
C GLU A 112 -13.57 -7.97 14.88
N CYS A 113 -13.79 -8.57 13.70
CA CYS A 113 -13.30 -8.01 12.44
C CYS A 113 -14.19 -6.88 11.89
N ASN A 114 -15.45 -6.78 12.32
CA ASN A 114 -16.34 -5.70 11.85
C ASN A 114 -16.22 -4.41 12.65
N ALA A 115 -15.71 -4.45 13.88
CA ALA A 115 -15.55 -3.24 14.68
C ALA A 115 -14.33 -2.43 14.22
N LEU A 116 -14.51 -1.15 13.89
CA LEU A 116 -13.39 -0.27 13.58
C LEU A 116 -12.73 0.26 14.89
N PRO A 117 -11.44 -0.04 15.17
CA PRO A 117 -10.80 0.35 16.44
C PRO A 117 -10.74 1.86 16.67
N LEU A 118 -10.59 2.64 15.60
CA LEU A 118 -10.59 4.10 15.60
C LEU A 118 -11.99 4.71 15.39
N GLY A 119 -13.06 3.91 15.49
CA GLY A 119 -14.43 4.37 15.25
C GLY A 119 -15.21 4.78 16.49
N GLN A 120 -14.68 4.51 17.69
CA GLN A 120 -15.36 4.70 18.99
C GLN A 120 -15.07 6.08 19.61
N ILE A 121 -14.97 7.13 18.80
CA ILE A 121 -14.28 8.37 19.18
C ILE A 121 -15.26 9.53 19.46
N ASP A 122 -16.58 9.38 19.31
CA ASP A 122 -17.49 10.52 19.53
C ASP A 122 -17.86 10.74 21.02
N ARG A 123 -17.98 12.00 21.46
CA ARG A 123 -18.47 12.34 22.82
C ARG A 123 -19.91 11.88 23.04
N THR A 124 -20.66 11.68 21.97
CA THR A 124 -22.02 11.12 21.97
C THR A 124 -22.04 9.60 21.81
N ASP A 125 -20.89 8.90 21.74
CA ASP A 125 -20.88 7.43 21.60
C ASP A 125 -21.46 6.72 22.81
N ALA A 126 -21.44 7.34 23.99
CA ALA A 126 -22.19 6.84 25.14
C ALA A 126 -23.73 6.85 24.91
N ASP A 127 -24.21 7.65 23.96
CA ASP A 127 -25.62 7.77 23.53
C ASP A 127 -25.93 6.99 22.23
N HIS A 128 -24.93 6.41 21.55
CA HIS A 128 -25.11 5.71 20.26
C HIS A 128 -24.97 4.19 20.37
N VAL A 129 -25.88 3.46 19.74
CA VAL A 129 -26.11 2.02 19.97
C VAL A 129 -25.07 1.11 19.30
N ARG A 130 -24.28 1.59 18.31
CA ARG A 130 -23.38 0.73 17.52
C ARG A 130 -22.01 1.35 17.17
N PRO A 131 -20.90 0.58 17.19
CA PRO A 131 -19.60 1.02 16.68
C PRO A 131 -19.62 1.19 15.15
N LEU A 132 -18.72 2.02 14.60
CA LEU A 132 -18.52 2.10 13.15
C LEU A 132 -18.12 0.72 12.59
N GLN A 133 -18.68 0.36 11.45
CA GLN A 133 -18.55 -0.97 10.86
C GLN A 133 -17.54 -0.98 9.71
N LEU A 134 -16.55 -1.87 9.79
CA LEU A 134 -15.57 -2.07 8.70
C LEU A 134 -16.26 -2.45 7.40
N ALA A 135 -17.31 -3.27 7.45
CA ALA A 135 -18.08 -3.66 6.26
C ALA A 135 -18.66 -2.46 5.47
N GLN A 136 -18.91 -1.33 6.13
CA GLN A 136 -19.44 -0.11 5.50
C GLN A 136 -18.35 0.84 5.01
N LEU A 137 -17.13 0.72 5.56
CA LEU A 137 -16.03 1.66 5.33
C LEU A 137 -14.88 1.05 4.52
N TYR A 138 -14.91 -0.26 4.31
CA TYR A 138 -13.84 -0.96 3.62
C TYR A 138 -13.79 -0.54 2.14
N ILE A 139 -12.64 -0.01 1.75
CA ILE A 139 -12.33 0.28 0.35
C ILE A 139 -11.49 -0.85 -0.21
N ARG A 140 -11.87 -1.29 -1.41
CA ARG A 140 -11.14 -2.30 -2.17
C ARG A 140 -9.70 -1.85 -2.36
N LEU A 141 -8.74 -2.61 -1.85
CA LEU A 141 -7.31 -2.31 -2.01
C LEU A 141 -6.78 -2.87 -3.33
N HIS A 142 -5.91 -2.09 -3.98
CA HIS A 142 -5.23 -2.48 -5.22
C HIS A 142 -3.76 -2.82 -4.95
N THR A 143 -3.17 -3.64 -5.82
CA THR A 143 -1.73 -3.87 -5.87
C THR A 143 -1.09 -2.96 -6.91
N THR A 144 0.24 -2.81 -6.86
CA THR A 144 1.02 -2.05 -7.83
C THR A 144 1.05 -2.72 -9.21
N ARG A 145 0.74 -4.03 -9.28
CA ARG A 145 0.60 -4.77 -10.53
C ARG A 145 -0.64 -4.32 -11.29
N ARG A 146 -0.50 -4.16 -12.60
CA ARG A 146 -1.62 -3.93 -13.52
C ARG A 146 -1.92 -5.19 -14.32
N VAL A 147 -3.18 -5.40 -14.65
CA VAL A 147 -3.68 -6.52 -15.45
C VAL A 147 -4.56 -6.01 -16.59
N PRO A 148 -4.52 -6.67 -17.76
CA PRO A 148 -5.41 -6.31 -18.87
C PRO A 148 -6.89 -6.46 -18.50
N LEU A 149 -7.73 -5.58 -19.04
CA LEU A 149 -9.18 -5.65 -18.95
C LEU A 149 -9.68 -6.88 -19.71
N SER A 150 -10.64 -7.57 -19.10
CA SER A 150 -11.41 -8.63 -19.73
C SER A 150 -12.33 -8.07 -20.83
N ASP A 151 -12.80 -8.96 -21.71
CA ASP A 151 -13.74 -8.57 -22.78
C ASP A 151 -15.04 -7.96 -22.23
N ALA A 152 -15.50 -8.43 -21.08
CA ALA A 152 -16.67 -7.88 -20.40
C ALA A 152 -16.41 -6.47 -19.85
N GLU A 153 -15.24 -6.24 -19.23
CA GLU A 153 -14.85 -4.92 -18.74
C GLU A 153 -14.67 -3.92 -19.90
N LEU A 154 -14.04 -4.35 -21.00
CA LEU A 154 -13.93 -3.58 -22.23
C LEU A 154 -15.31 -3.22 -22.80
N ALA A 155 -16.24 -4.18 -22.82
CA ALA A 155 -17.62 -3.98 -23.29
C ALA A 155 -18.42 -3.00 -22.40
N ALA A 156 -18.08 -2.88 -21.12
CA ALA A 156 -18.72 -1.96 -20.19
C ALA A 156 -18.21 -0.51 -20.27
N LEU A 157 -17.02 -0.29 -20.84
CA LEU A 157 -16.48 1.07 -21.01
C LEU A 157 -17.29 1.90 -22.01
N SER A 158 -17.44 3.19 -21.72
CA SER A 158 -18.01 4.17 -22.65
C SER A 158 -17.11 4.32 -23.90
N ALA A 159 -17.67 4.84 -25.00
CA ALA A 159 -16.89 5.10 -26.22
C ALA A 159 -15.73 6.09 -25.95
N GLU A 160 -15.94 7.09 -25.09
CA GLU A 160 -14.91 8.04 -24.67
C GLU A 160 -13.82 7.39 -23.80
N ASP A 161 -14.19 6.48 -22.88
CA ASP A 161 -13.22 5.79 -22.03
C ASP A 161 -12.38 4.77 -22.81
N ARG A 162 -12.98 4.08 -23.78
CA ARG A 162 -12.25 3.20 -24.71
C ARG A 162 -11.23 3.98 -25.52
N GLU A 163 -11.58 5.17 -26.00
CA GLU A 163 -10.69 6.01 -26.78
C GLU A 163 -9.56 6.60 -25.91
N ARG A 164 -9.87 7.09 -24.71
CA ARG A 164 -8.85 7.53 -23.73
C ARG A 164 -7.87 6.43 -23.35
N MET A 165 -8.34 5.20 -23.17
CA MET A 165 -7.49 4.06 -22.81
C MET A 165 -6.68 3.50 -23.99
N ARG A 166 -7.17 3.62 -25.22
CA ARG A 166 -6.43 3.25 -26.45
C ARG A 166 -5.20 4.12 -26.70
N VAL A 167 -5.28 5.40 -26.34
CA VAL A 167 -4.20 6.37 -26.54
C VAL A 167 -3.05 6.17 -25.55
N THR A 168 -3.25 5.41 -24.47
CA THR A 168 -2.27 5.31 -23.37
C THR A 168 -1.27 4.16 -23.46
N ASP A 169 -1.44 3.19 -24.36
CA ASP A 169 -0.66 1.94 -24.32
C ASP A 169 0.44 1.83 -25.37
N ARG A 170 1.50 1.13 -24.96
CA ARG A 170 2.70 0.89 -25.73
C ARG A 170 2.42 -0.13 -26.84
N GLY A 171 2.08 0.36 -28.02
CA GLY A 171 1.84 -0.47 -29.20
C GLY A 171 0.35 -0.78 -29.39
N GLY A 172 -0.12 -0.65 -30.63
CA GLY A 172 -1.53 -0.62 -30.99
C GLY A 172 -2.34 -1.92 -30.80
N ASP A 173 -1.97 -2.80 -29.87
CA ASP A 173 -2.64 -4.09 -29.67
C ASP A 173 -2.63 -4.64 -28.22
N GLU A 174 -2.24 -3.83 -27.22
CA GLU A 174 -2.41 -4.20 -25.81
C GLU A 174 -3.80 -3.80 -25.30
N ARG A 175 -4.51 -4.77 -24.70
CA ARG A 175 -5.79 -4.50 -24.04
C ARG A 175 -5.54 -3.53 -22.87
N PRO A 176 -6.33 -2.46 -22.71
CA PRO A 176 -6.24 -1.52 -21.60
C PRO A 176 -6.06 -2.24 -20.27
N THR A 177 -5.26 -1.68 -19.37
CA THR A 177 -4.95 -2.33 -18.09
C THR A 177 -5.56 -1.59 -16.89
N ARG A 178 -5.89 -2.34 -15.83
CA ARG A 178 -6.30 -1.81 -14.53
C ARG A 178 -5.39 -2.33 -13.41
N PRO A 179 -5.32 -1.65 -12.26
CA PRO A 179 -4.68 -2.23 -11.08
C PRO A 179 -5.33 -3.58 -10.71
N LEU A 180 -4.50 -4.54 -10.33
CA LEU A 180 -4.97 -5.82 -9.81
C LEU A 180 -5.51 -5.61 -8.39
N ALA A 181 -6.69 -6.09 -8.08
CA ALA A 181 -7.19 -5.99 -6.70
C ALA A 181 -6.44 -6.98 -5.79
N ALA A 182 -6.18 -6.61 -4.53
CA ALA A 182 -5.47 -7.49 -3.60
C ALA A 182 -6.21 -8.82 -3.38
N VAL A 183 -7.56 -8.80 -3.37
CA VAL A 183 -8.40 -10.00 -3.31
C VAL A 183 -8.24 -10.88 -4.56
N GLU A 184 -8.15 -10.27 -5.74
CA GLU A 184 -7.92 -10.99 -7.01
C GLU A 184 -6.50 -11.56 -7.09
N ALA A 185 -5.51 -10.88 -6.48
CA ALA A 185 -4.13 -11.35 -6.45
C ALA A 185 -3.98 -12.69 -5.72
N LEU A 186 -4.73 -12.91 -4.64
CA LEU A 186 -4.85 -14.23 -3.99
C LEU A 186 -5.41 -15.29 -4.95
N GLY A 187 -6.28 -14.88 -5.88
CA GLY A 187 -6.87 -15.72 -6.91
C GLY A 187 -5.93 -16.10 -8.06
N ARG A 188 -5.02 -15.18 -8.44
CA ARG A 188 -4.19 -15.30 -9.66
C ARG A 188 -2.86 -16.03 -9.48
N SER A 189 -2.41 -16.28 -8.25
CA SER A 189 -1.23 -17.14 -7.99
C SER A 189 -1.34 -18.54 -8.62
N ALA A 190 -2.53 -18.95 -9.08
CA ALA A 190 -2.81 -20.21 -9.75
C ALA A 190 -2.54 -20.22 -11.27
N ALA A 191 -2.36 -19.06 -11.94
CA ALA A 191 -2.30 -19.00 -13.41
C ALA A 191 -0.88 -19.20 -14.00
N ALA A 192 0.15 -19.32 -13.18
CA ALA A 192 1.51 -19.57 -13.63
C ALA A 192 1.95 -20.99 -13.22
N LEU A 193 2.10 -21.85 -14.23
CA LEU A 193 2.69 -23.20 -14.23
C LEU A 193 1.71 -24.36 -13.95
N ASP A 194 1.44 -25.11 -15.03
CA ASP A 194 1.16 -26.54 -15.08
C ASP A 194 0.53 -27.15 -13.81
N GLY A 195 -0.79 -27.01 -13.67
CA GLY A 195 -1.65 -27.87 -12.85
C GLY A 195 -1.16 -28.25 -11.43
N ALA A 196 -1.82 -27.67 -10.42
CA ALA A 196 -1.86 -28.13 -9.02
C ALA A 196 -0.78 -27.65 -8.03
N ALA A 197 -0.28 -26.41 -8.13
CA ALA A 197 0.45 -25.80 -7.01
C ALA A 197 -0.50 -25.13 -6.00
N PRO A 198 -0.32 -25.31 -4.67
CA PRO A 198 -1.14 -24.67 -3.64
C PRO A 198 -0.92 -23.15 -3.57
N MET A 199 -2.00 -22.43 -3.26
CA MET A 199 -2.17 -20.98 -3.46
C MET A 199 -1.56 -20.19 -2.32
N ARG A 200 -0.47 -19.46 -2.58
CA ARG A 200 0.32 -18.77 -1.55
C ARG A 200 0.63 -17.35 -2.00
N LEU A 201 0.44 -16.37 -1.11
CA LEU A 201 0.74 -14.97 -1.42
C LEU A 201 1.44 -14.28 -0.25
N MET A 202 2.52 -13.58 -0.55
CA MET A 202 3.14 -12.59 0.32
C MET A 202 2.62 -11.20 -0.06
N LEU A 203 1.80 -10.57 0.78
CA LEU A 203 1.29 -9.24 0.54
C LEU A 203 2.11 -8.18 1.28
N LEU A 204 2.80 -7.35 0.50
CA LEU A 204 3.67 -6.28 0.96
C LEU A 204 2.94 -4.93 1.00
N GLY A 205 3.39 -4.02 1.84
CA GLY A 205 2.89 -2.65 1.84
C GLY A 205 3.52 -1.75 2.91
N ALA A 206 3.43 -0.45 2.72
CA ALA A 206 3.87 0.56 3.68
C ALA A 206 3.08 0.50 5.02
N PRO A 207 3.54 1.16 6.09
CA PRO A 207 2.73 1.34 7.31
C PRO A 207 1.38 1.96 7.02
N GLY A 208 0.33 1.45 7.64
CA GLY A 208 -1.01 2.00 7.45
C GLY A 208 -1.62 1.76 6.06
N SER A 209 -0.96 0.99 5.17
CA SER A 209 -1.44 0.66 3.82
C SER A 209 -2.69 -0.23 3.78
N GLY A 210 -3.15 -0.73 4.93
CA GLY A 210 -4.36 -1.54 5.05
C GLY A 210 -4.17 -3.06 5.00
N LYS A 211 -2.94 -3.60 5.18
CA LYS A 211 -2.66 -5.05 5.20
C LYS A 211 -3.54 -5.82 6.21
N SER A 212 -3.46 -5.45 7.49
CA SER A 212 -4.26 -6.05 8.56
C SER A 212 -5.76 -5.78 8.39
N THR A 213 -6.12 -4.66 7.76
CA THR A 213 -7.51 -4.32 7.42
C THR A 213 -8.07 -5.25 6.35
N LEU A 214 -7.29 -5.58 5.31
CA LEU A 214 -7.66 -6.58 4.30
C LEU A 214 -7.81 -7.97 4.93
N VAL A 215 -6.87 -8.38 5.80
CA VAL A 215 -6.98 -9.66 6.53
C VAL A 215 -8.26 -9.71 7.37
N SER A 216 -8.58 -8.62 8.07
CA SER A 216 -9.81 -8.51 8.86
C SER A 216 -11.06 -8.54 7.98
N HIS A 217 -11.06 -7.83 6.85
CA HIS A 217 -12.18 -7.81 5.90
C HIS A 217 -12.43 -9.18 5.26
N LEU A 218 -11.37 -9.90 4.85
CA LEU A 218 -11.46 -11.27 4.35
C LEU A 218 -12.06 -12.20 5.41
N ALA A 219 -11.55 -12.16 6.64
CA ALA A 219 -12.06 -12.96 7.74
C ALA A 219 -13.53 -12.64 8.06
N LEU A 220 -13.89 -11.35 8.06
CA LEU A 220 -15.26 -10.87 8.29
C LEU A 220 -16.24 -11.44 7.26
N CYS A 221 -15.96 -11.21 5.96
CA CYS A 221 -16.84 -11.63 4.88
C CYS A 221 -16.94 -13.15 4.79
N LEU A 222 -15.83 -13.87 4.94
CA LEU A 222 -15.84 -15.34 4.89
C LEU A 222 -16.55 -15.96 6.10
N ALA A 223 -16.34 -15.43 7.31
CA ALA A 223 -17.05 -15.92 8.49
C ALA A 223 -18.57 -15.72 8.36
N GLY A 224 -18.99 -14.54 7.86
CA GLY A 224 -20.38 -14.24 7.59
C GLY A 224 -21.00 -15.14 6.52
N ALA A 225 -20.25 -15.44 5.45
CA ALA A 225 -20.67 -16.35 4.40
C ALA A 225 -20.86 -17.79 4.92
N VAL A 226 -19.91 -18.30 5.72
CA VAL A 226 -19.98 -19.65 6.30
C VAL A 226 -21.16 -19.77 7.26
N LEU A 227 -21.39 -18.76 8.11
CA LEU A 227 -22.54 -18.74 9.02
C LEU A 227 -23.87 -18.72 8.24
N ALA A 228 -23.94 -17.97 7.13
CA ALA A 228 -25.13 -17.93 6.29
C ALA A 228 -25.42 -19.29 5.63
N GLU A 229 -24.41 -19.99 5.10
CA GLU A 229 -24.58 -21.35 4.55
C GLU A 229 -25.04 -22.35 5.61
N ARG A 230 -24.55 -22.19 6.85
CA ARG A 230 -24.93 -23.00 8.02
C ARG A 230 -26.28 -22.59 8.61
N ARG A 231 -27.04 -21.70 7.95
CA ARG A 231 -28.37 -21.19 8.35
C ARG A 231 -28.39 -20.53 9.73
N VAL A 232 -27.27 -19.95 10.14
CA VAL A 232 -27.16 -19.17 11.37
C VAL A 232 -27.61 -17.74 11.09
N VAL A 233 -28.64 -17.26 11.80
CA VAL A 233 -29.18 -15.91 11.63
C VAL A 233 -28.13 -14.87 12.03
N THR A 234 -27.64 -14.13 11.04
CA THR A 234 -26.73 -12.98 11.23
C THR A 234 -27.19 -11.81 10.35
N PRO A 235 -26.98 -10.54 10.77
CA PRO A 235 -27.23 -9.38 9.92
C PRO A 235 -26.29 -9.45 8.71
N ALA A 236 -26.83 -9.53 7.49
CA ALA A 236 -26.03 -9.62 6.28
C ALA A 236 -26.11 -8.33 5.46
N PRO A 237 -25.03 -7.93 4.77
CA PRO A 237 -25.05 -6.82 3.81
C PRO A 237 -25.97 -7.14 2.62
N GLN A 238 -26.45 -6.10 1.94
CA GLN A 238 -27.27 -6.26 0.73
C GLN A 238 -26.47 -7.03 -0.33
N GLY A 239 -27.02 -8.13 -0.84
CA GLY A 239 -26.33 -9.03 -1.79
C GLY A 239 -25.50 -10.15 -1.16
N GLY A 240 -25.39 -10.20 0.18
CA GLY A 240 -24.69 -11.26 0.91
C GLY A 240 -23.20 -11.00 1.10
N TRP A 241 -22.57 -11.75 2.01
CA TRP A 241 -21.19 -11.49 2.46
C TRP A 241 -20.11 -11.68 1.39
N LEU A 242 -20.30 -12.63 0.46
CA LEU A 242 -19.34 -12.85 -0.64
C LEU A 242 -19.39 -11.73 -1.69
N ALA A 243 -20.53 -11.02 -1.83
CA ALA A 243 -20.62 -9.87 -2.73
C ALA A 243 -19.70 -8.71 -2.28
N CYS A 244 -19.36 -8.66 -0.99
CA CYS A 244 -18.38 -7.72 -0.43
C CYS A 244 -16.92 -8.06 -0.76
N LEU A 245 -16.66 -9.18 -1.45
CA LEU A 245 -15.34 -9.62 -1.91
C LEU A 245 -15.31 -9.77 -3.45
N PRO A 246 -15.46 -8.67 -4.21
CA PRO A 246 -15.43 -8.73 -5.66
C PRO A 246 -14.10 -9.27 -6.18
N GLY A 247 -14.18 -10.31 -7.01
CA GLY A 247 -13.03 -11.04 -7.54
C GLY A 247 -12.52 -12.16 -6.63
N TRP A 248 -13.22 -12.48 -5.53
CA TRP A 248 -12.95 -13.66 -4.72
C TRP A 248 -13.32 -14.93 -5.49
N PRO A 249 -12.37 -15.83 -5.78
CA PRO A 249 -12.64 -17.00 -6.61
C PRO A 249 -13.05 -18.25 -5.84
N TYR A 250 -12.92 -18.26 -4.50
CA TYR A 250 -12.98 -19.49 -3.70
C TYR A 250 -14.22 -19.53 -2.81
N GLY A 251 -15.41 -19.54 -3.42
CA GLY A 251 -16.70 -19.75 -2.77
C GLY A 251 -16.76 -19.37 -1.28
N CYS A 252 -17.15 -20.31 -0.44
CA CYS A 252 -17.16 -20.15 1.00
C CYS A 252 -16.00 -20.96 1.62
N LEU A 253 -15.04 -20.29 2.27
CA LEU A 253 -13.93 -20.92 3.00
C LEU A 253 -13.98 -20.50 4.47
N ILE A 254 -13.57 -21.38 5.37
CA ILE A 254 -13.44 -21.06 6.79
C ILE A 254 -12.19 -20.20 7.00
N PRO A 255 -12.28 -18.96 7.49
CA PRO A 255 -11.11 -18.14 7.74
C PRO A 255 -10.42 -18.60 9.02
N VAL A 256 -9.13 -18.91 8.97
CA VAL A 256 -8.26 -19.15 10.13
C VAL A 256 -7.26 -18.01 10.20
N ARG A 257 -7.47 -17.07 11.11
CA ARG A 257 -6.64 -15.88 11.27
C ARG A 257 -5.67 -15.99 12.42
N MET A 258 -4.42 -15.59 12.20
CA MET A 258 -3.36 -15.57 13.20
C MET A 258 -2.45 -14.36 13.03
N THR A 259 -2.08 -13.72 14.14
CA THR A 259 -1.01 -12.72 14.17
C THR A 259 0.33 -13.44 14.32
N LEU A 260 1.27 -13.21 13.39
CA LEU A 260 2.59 -13.86 13.43
C LEU A 260 3.45 -13.40 14.60
N ARG A 261 3.23 -12.15 15.03
CA ARG A 261 3.72 -11.61 16.29
C ARG A 261 3.37 -12.50 17.49
N ASP A 262 2.09 -12.86 17.63
CA ASP A 262 1.59 -13.63 18.77
C ASP A 262 2.13 -15.07 18.73
N LEU A 263 2.24 -15.64 17.53
CA LEU A 263 2.89 -16.93 17.31
C LEU A 263 4.38 -16.90 17.71
N ALA A 264 5.08 -15.82 17.41
CA ALA A 264 6.49 -15.64 17.81
C ALA A 264 6.66 -15.55 19.34
N ALA A 265 5.68 -14.96 20.03
CA ALA A 265 5.65 -14.82 21.48
C ALA A 265 5.29 -16.14 22.20
N PHE A 266 4.76 -17.13 21.49
CA PHE A 266 4.29 -18.38 22.07
C PHE A 266 5.45 -19.17 22.69
N ALA A 267 5.46 -19.30 24.02
CA ALA A 267 6.56 -19.88 24.79
C ALA A 267 7.07 -21.25 24.26
N PRO A 268 6.19 -22.20 23.84
CA PRO A 268 6.64 -23.44 23.20
C PRO A 268 7.41 -23.24 21.90
N LEU A 269 7.04 -22.27 21.05
CA LEU A 269 7.77 -21.96 19.81
C LEU A 269 9.06 -21.17 20.10
N ALA A 270 8.98 -20.22 21.02
CA ALA A 270 10.09 -19.42 21.52
C ALA A 270 11.22 -20.25 22.15
N SER A 271 10.91 -21.45 22.65
CA SER A 271 11.89 -22.37 23.25
C SER A 271 12.27 -23.55 22.34
N ALA A 272 11.53 -23.77 21.25
CA ALA A 272 11.74 -24.90 20.34
C ALA A 272 13.07 -24.81 19.56
N PRO A 273 13.67 -25.95 19.19
CA PRO A 273 14.86 -25.95 18.34
C PRO A 273 14.57 -25.50 16.89
N ARG A 274 13.34 -25.71 16.42
CA ARG A 274 12.86 -25.36 15.07
C ARG A 274 11.34 -25.14 15.06
N GLY A 275 10.87 -24.40 14.06
CA GLY A 275 9.44 -24.27 13.75
C GLY A 275 8.83 -25.56 13.22
N THR A 276 7.57 -25.84 13.55
CA THR A 276 6.82 -27.02 13.06
C THR A 276 5.32 -26.76 13.05
N LEU A 277 4.59 -27.50 12.23
CA LEU A 277 3.13 -27.50 12.21
C LEU A 277 2.50 -27.87 13.57
N ARG A 278 3.18 -28.72 14.35
CA ARG A 278 2.71 -29.08 15.69
C ARG A 278 2.67 -27.86 16.62
N LEU A 279 3.65 -26.97 16.53
CA LEU A 279 3.69 -25.73 17.31
C LEU A 279 2.58 -24.77 16.87
N PHE A 280 2.29 -24.74 15.57
CA PHE A 280 1.13 -24.02 15.03
C PHE A 280 -0.19 -24.54 15.62
N GLU A 281 -0.40 -25.86 15.63
CA GLU A 281 -1.61 -26.48 16.18
C GLU A 281 -1.76 -26.22 17.68
N GLN A 282 -0.66 -26.29 18.44
CA GLN A 282 -0.63 -25.96 19.87
C GLN A 282 -0.99 -24.50 20.13
N PHE A 283 -0.47 -23.58 19.32
CA PHE A 283 -0.78 -22.16 19.47
C PHE A 283 -2.23 -21.86 19.09
N LEU A 284 -2.75 -22.46 18.01
CA LEU A 284 -4.16 -22.34 17.64
C LEU A 284 -5.09 -22.84 18.77
N ALA A 285 -4.77 -23.98 19.38
CA ALA A 285 -5.52 -24.50 20.52
C ALA A 285 -5.52 -23.53 21.71
N ALA A 286 -4.37 -22.93 22.04
CA ALA A 286 -4.25 -21.95 23.12
C ALA A 286 -5.08 -20.70 22.86
N VAL A 287 -5.02 -20.14 21.64
CA VAL A 287 -5.84 -18.98 21.24
C VAL A 287 -7.34 -19.29 21.36
N LEU A 288 -7.75 -20.50 20.98
CA LEU A 288 -9.14 -20.92 21.07
C LEU A 288 -9.59 -21.18 22.51
N GLU A 289 -8.70 -21.62 23.39
CA GLU A 289 -8.96 -21.81 24.81
C GLU A 289 -9.23 -20.48 25.52
N ASP A 290 -8.35 -19.49 25.31
CA ASP A 290 -8.55 -18.11 25.77
C ASP A 290 -9.86 -17.51 25.23
N ALA A 291 -10.28 -17.98 24.05
CA ALA A 291 -11.50 -17.57 23.40
C ALA A 291 -12.77 -18.32 23.83
N SER A 292 -12.68 -19.26 24.78
CA SER A 292 -13.78 -20.17 25.17
C SER A 292 -14.35 -20.97 23.99
N CYS A 293 -13.51 -21.24 22.97
CA CYS A 293 -13.84 -21.96 21.73
C CYS A 293 -12.92 -23.17 21.50
N ALA A 294 -12.29 -23.73 22.54
CA ALA A 294 -11.27 -24.78 22.42
C ALA A 294 -11.68 -25.98 21.54
N ALA A 295 -12.95 -26.41 21.61
CA ALA A 295 -13.48 -27.51 20.80
C ALA A 295 -13.55 -27.21 19.29
N ALA A 296 -13.31 -25.96 18.85
CA ALA A 296 -13.21 -25.61 17.44
C ALA A 296 -11.85 -25.98 16.82
N CYS A 297 -10.83 -26.31 17.62
CA CYS A 297 -9.48 -26.55 17.12
C CYS A 297 -9.43 -27.71 16.11
N GLU A 298 -10.06 -28.83 16.44
CA GLU A 298 -10.11 -30.02 15.57
C GLU A 298 -10.85 -29.75 14.24
N PRO A 299 -12.09 -29.21 14.21
CA PRO A 299 -12.75 -28.91 12.94
C PRO A 299 -12.03 -27.86 12.09
N LEU A 300 -11.34 -26.88 12.71
CA LEU A 300 -10.51 -25.92 11.99
C LEU A 300 -9.27 -26.58 11.35
N MET A 301 -8.56 -27.44 12.10
CA MET A 301 -7.42 -28.19 11.58
C MET A 301 -7.83 -29.18 10.49
N LEU A 302 -9.00 -29.81 10.61
CA LEU A 302 -9.56 -30.66 9.57
C LEU A 302 -9.87 -29.85 8.30
N ALA A 303 -10.52 -28.68 8.44
CA ALA A 303 -10.81 -27.81 7.31
C ALA A 303 -9.53 -27.32 6.59
N LEU A 304 -8.45 -27.01 7.33
CA LEU A 304 -7.15 -26.66 6.76
C LEU A 304 -6.53 -27.83 5.97
N ARG A 305 -6.58 -29.06 6.51
CA ARG A 305 -6.06 -30.27 5.85
C ARG A 305 -6.86 -30.65 4.60
N GLU A 306 -8.16 -30.36 4.59
CA GLU A 306 -9.05 -30.62 3.45
C GLU A 306 -9.10 -29.49 2.43
N GLY A 307 -8.42 -28.36 2.68
CA GLY A 307 -8.44 -27.20 1.78
C GLY A 307 -9.76 -26.41 1.80
N ARG A 308 -10.60 -26.60 2.81
CA ARG A 308 -11.86 -25.87 3.05
C ARG A 308 -11.67 -24.61 3.91
N ALA A 309 -10.43 -24.27 4.23
CA ALA A 309 -10.08 -23.10 5.02
C ALA A 309 -9.03 -22.22 4.33
N LEU A 310 -9.11 -20.91 4.59
CA LEU A 310 -8.11 -19.91 4.23
C LEU A 310 -7.26 -19.60 5.45
N LEU A 311 -5.94 -19.79 5.35
CA LEU A 311 -5.01 -19.42 6.41
C LEU A 311 -4.51 -17.98 6.21
N LEU A 312 -4.81 -17.11 7.17
CA LEU A 312 -4.46 -15.69 7.18
C LEU A 312 -3.39 -15.43 8.25
N LEU A 313 -2.17 -15.13 7.82
CA LEU A 313 -0.99 -14.90 8.66
C LEU A 313 -0.57 -13.43 8.60
N ASP A 314 -0.90 -12.66 9.62
CA ASP A 314 -0.75 -11.21 9.62
C ASP A 314 0.51 -10.75 10.36
N GLY A 315 1.30 -9.87 9.75
CA GLY A 315 2.36 -9.10 10.40
C GLY A 315 3.69 -9.86 10.55
N LEU A 316 4.24 -10.43 9.48
CA LEU A 316 5.56 -11.04 9.54
C LEU A 316 6.62 -10.03 9.99
N ASP A 317 6.52 -8.77 9.54
CA ASP A 317 7.39 -7.64 9.93
C ASP A 317 7.44 -7.36 11.43
N GLU A 318 6.45 -7.84 12.18
CA GLU A 318 6.37 -7.66 13.63
C GLU A 318 7.08 -8.76 14.42
N VAL A 319 7.57 -9.80 13.75
CA VAL A 319 8.38 -10.85 14.35
C VAL A 319 9.80 -10.34 14.57
N VAL A 320 10.18 -10.20 15.83
CA VAL A 320 11.48 -9.71 16.29
C VAL A 320 12.27 -10.87 16.90
N GLY A 321 13.59 -10.91 16.64
CA GLY A 321 14.52 -11.85 17.26
C GLY A 321 15.17 -12.80 16.25
N GLN A 322 16.51 -12.81 16.23
CA GLN A 322 17.32 -13.56 15.25
C GLN A 322 17.11 -15.09 15.32
N THR A 323 16.70 -15.62 16.48
CA THR A 323 16.47 -17.06 16.69
C THR A 323 15.01 -17.46 16.43
N VAL A 324 14.07 -16.53 16.56
CA VAL A 324 12.62 -16.78 16.52
C VAL A 324 12.07 -16.61 15.12
N LEU A 325 12.54 -15.59 14.40
CA LEU A 325 12.13 -15.35 13.02
C LEU A 325 12.36 -16.60 12.13
N PRO A 326 13.51 -17.31 12.18
CA PRO A 326 13.67 -18.57 11.48
C PRO A 326 12.61 -19.61 11.83
N ARG A 327 12.22 -19.74 13.11
CA ARG A 327 11.23 -20.72 13.57
C ARG A 327 9.82 -20.38 13.13
N VAL A 328 9.47 -19.09 13.09
CA VAL A 328 8.19 -18.65 12.53
C VAL A 328 8.16 -18.98 11.03
N VAL A 329 9.22 -18.63 10.29
CA VAL A 329 9.32 -18.91 8.85
C VAL A 329 9.29 -20.42 8.57
N GLU A 330 9.97 -21.24 9.37
CA GLU A 330 9.91 -22.70 9.31
C GLU A 330 8.49 -23.23 9.56
N THR A 331 7.79 -22.69 10.56
CA THR A 331 6.39 -23.05 10.84
C THR A 331 5.47 -22.69 9.67
N ILE A 332 5.65 -21.52 9.05
CA ILE A 332 4.89 -21.10 7.85
C ILE A 332 5.17 -22.06 6.69
N MET A 333 6.44 -22.40 6.45
CA MET A 333 6.81 -23.34 5.39
C MET A 333 6.26 -24.74 5.63
N ASP A 334 6.23 -25.20 6.89
CA ASP A 334 5.69 -26.51 7.25
C ASP A 334 4.16 -26.57 7.10
N ALA A 335 3.47 -25.51 7.52
CA ALA A 335 2.04 -25.33 7.25
C ALA A 335 1.74 -25.28 5.75
N ALA A 336 2.54 -24.55 4.98
CA ALA A 336 2.40 -24.44 3.54
C ALA A 336 2.59 -25.78 2.82
N LYS A 337 3.49 -26.64 3.31
CA LYS A 337 3.66 -28.02 2.79
C LYS A 337 2.48 -28.93 3.09
N THR A 338 1.80 -28.70 4.21
CA THR A 338 0.78 -29.62 4.73
C THR A 338 -0.64 -29.25 4.31
N PHE A 339 -0.95 -27.96 4.23
CA PHE A 339 -2.28 -27.47 3.91
C PHE A 339 -2.41 -27.17 2.41
N PRO A 340 -3.38 -27.81 1.70
CA PRO A 340 -3.60 -27.57 0.28
C PRO A 340 -4.38 -26.28 -0.01
N GLY A 341 -5.05 -25.70 1.00
CA GLY A 341 -5.85 -24.48 0.89
C GLY A 341 -5.01 -23.20 0.73
N PRO A 342 -5.65 -22.05 0.48
CA PRO A 342 -4.96 -20.78 0.28
C PRO A 342 -4.30 -20.26 1.57
N ILE A 343 -3.12 -19.65 1.42
CA ILE A 343 -2.36 -19.02 2.52
C ILE A 343 -1.96 -17.60 2.12
N LEU A 344 -2.33 -16.63 2.96
CA LEU A 344 -1.91 -15.24 2.85
C LEU A 344 -0.95 -14.90 3.99
N VAL A 345 0.22 -14.37 3.66
CA VAL A 345 1.16 -13.79 4.62
C VAL A 345 1.28 -12.29 4.33
N THR A 346 1.25 -11.43 5.37
CA THR A 346 1.47 -9.99 5.20
C THR A 346 2.83 -9.55 5.76
N CYS A 347 3.48 -8.56 5.14
CA CYS A 347 4.76 -8.01 5.62
C CYS A 347 4.94 -6.53 5.19
N ARG A 348 5.78 -5.78 5.90
CA ARG A 348 6.19 -4.41 5.52
C ARG A 348 7.29 -4.47 4.45
N LEU A 349 7.20 -3.60 3.44
CA LEU A 349 8.08 -3.64 2.27
C LEU A 349 9.57 -3.50 2.65
N LEU A 350 9.90 -2.51 3.48
CA LEU A 350 11.28 -2.27 3.91
C LEU A 350 11.86 -3.46 4.68
N ASP A 351 11.13 -4.00 5.66
CA ASP A 351 11.59 -5.15 6.45
C ASP A 351 11.80 -6.39 5.56
N TYR A 352 10.91 -6.61 4.57
CA TYR A 352 11.06 -7.69 3.58
C TYR A 352 12.30 -7.54 2.69
N GLN A 353 12.64 -6.31 2.30
CA GLN A 353 13.81 -6.00 1.47
C GLN A 353 15.12 -6.06 2.26
N GLU A 354 15.12 -5.60 3.51
CA GLU A 354 16.32 -5.53 4.35
C GLU A 354 16.69 -6.89 4.97
N GLU A 355 15.71 -7.74 5.28
CA GLU A 355 15.94 -9.01 5.99
C GLU A 355 15.53 -10.23 5.15
N ARG A 356 16.53 -10.87 4.51
CA ARG A 356 16.34 -12.01 3.59
C ARG A 356 15.52 -13.17 4.15
N LEU A 357 15.53 -13.41 5.47
CA LEU A 357 14.74 -14.48 6.09
C LEU A 357 13.22 -14.29 5.91
N ARG A 358 12.76 -13.05 5.72
CA ARG A 358 11.34 -12.72 5.50
C ARG A 358 10.87 -13.05 4.08
N GLN A 359 11.79 -13.37 3.17
CA GLN A 359 11.51 -13.77 1.79
C GLN A 359 11.20 -15.28 1.74
N VAL A 360 10.01 -15.64 2.21
CA VAL A 360 9.59 -17.04 2.37
C VAL A 360 9.50 -17.73 1.01
N SER A 361 10.22 -18.85 0.85
CA SER A 361 10.24 -19.60 -0.40
C SER A 361 8.85 -20.15 -0.78
N GLY A 362 8.47 -20.00 -2.04
CA GLY A 362 7.17 -20.46 -2.56
C GLY A 362 6.00 -19.52 -2.26
N PHE A 363 6.25 -18.28 -1.84
CA PHE A 363 5.26 -17.22 -1.70
C PHE A 363 5.59 -16.08 -2.68
N PRO A 364 4.94 -16.01 -3.86
CA PRO A 364 5.05 -14.82 -4.72
C PRO A 364 4.60 -13.58 -3.96
N SER A 365 5.27 -12.45 -4.21
CA SER A 365 4.97 -11.19 -3.55
C SER A 365 4.13 -10.26 -4.43
N GLU A 366 3.20 -9.55 -3.80
CA GLU A 366 2.44 -8.44 -4.40
C GLU A 366 2.51 -7.26 -3.44
N THR A 367 2.67 -6.05 -3.96
CA THR A 367 2.75 -4.84 -3.13
C THR A 367 1.46 -4.03 -3.25
N LEU A 368 0.86 -3.65 -2.13
CA LEU A 368 -0.29 -2.77 -2.10
C LEU A 368 0.07 -1.39 -2.69
N ALA A 369 -0.78 -0.90 -3.58
CA ALA A 369 -0.71 0.45 -4.12
C ALA A 369 -1.34 1.46 -3.16
N GLU A 370 -0.95 2.74 -3.30
CA GLU A 370 -1.65 3.86 -2.66
C GLU A 370 -3.08 3.97 -3.19
N LEU A 371 -3.98 4.50 -2.35
CA LEU A 371 -5.36 4.79 -2.77
C LEU A 371 -5.35 5.85 -3.86
N ASN A 372 -6.04 5.57 -4.96
CA ASN A 372 -6.26 6.53 -6.02
C ASN A 372 -7.35 7.55 -5.62
N GLN A 373 -7.54 8.58 -6.46
CA GLN A 373 -8.48 9.67 -6.18
C GLN A 373 -9.93 9.20 -6.01
N GLU A 374 -10.36 8.17 -6.74
CA GLU A 374 -11.70 7.59 -6.65
C GLU A 374 -11.89 6.85 -5.32
N GLN A 375 -10.92 6.02 -4.94
CA GLN A 375 -10.89 5.30 -3.66
C GLN A 375 -10.91 6.26 -2.46
N ILE A 376 -10.17 7.37 -2.55
CA ILE A 376 -10.16 8.41 -1.52
C ILE A 376 -11.53 9.09 -1.41
N GLN A 377 -12.16 9.44 -2.53
CA GLN A 377 -13.48 10.06 -2.53
C GLN A 377 -14.54 9.12 -1.96
N GLN A 378 -14.53 7.86 -2.41
CA GLN A 378 -15.43 6.81 -1.92
C GLN A 378 -15.31 6.64 -0.40
N PHE A 379 -14.07 6.53 0.13
CA PHE A 379 -13.87 6.42 1.57
C PHE A 379 -14.47 7.61 2.34
N ILE A 380 -14.24 8.83 1.88
CA ILE A 380 -14.75 10.04 2.56
C ILE A 380 -16.27 10.06 2.55
N GLU A 381 -16.90 9.66 1.44
CA GLU A 381 -18.35 9.55 1.32
C GLU A 381 -18.92 8.49 2.28
N ASP A 382 -18.37 7.28 2.25
CA ASP A 382 -18.79 6.17 3.10
C ASP A 382 -18.58 6.48 4.59
N TRP A 383 -17.48 7.15 4.93
CA TRP A 383 -17.20 7.60 6.29
C TRP A 383 -18.30 8.50 6.84
N TYR A 384 -18.65 9.56 6.11
CA TYR A 384 -19.69 10.48 6.57
C TYR A 384 -21.09 9.88 6.45
N ALA A 385 -21.33 8.96 5.51
CA ALA A 385 -22.57 8.19 5.44
C ALA A 385 -22.74 7.30 6.69
N GLU A 386 -21.68 6.62 7.15
CA GLU A 386 -21.73 5.80 8.36
C GLU A 386 -21.84 6.65 9.63
N LEU A 387 -21.20 7.83 9.68
CA LEU A 387 -21.44 8.79 10.78
C LEU A 387 -22.90 9.24 10.83
N ALA A 388 -23.56 9.42 9.68
CA ALA A 388 -24.98 9.73 9.63
C ALA A 388 -25.85 8.53 10.01
N ALA A 389 -25.57 7.34 9.48
CA ALA A 389 -26.32 6.12 9.74
C ALA A 389 -26.24 5.66 11.20
N SER A 390 -25.10 5.90 11.85
CA SER A 390 -24.90 5.62 13.27
C SER A 390 -25.47 6.69 14.22
N GLY A 391 -25.96 7.81 13.68
CA GLY A 391 -26.54 8.91 14.45
C GLY A 391 -25.52 9.89 15.04
N ARG A 392 -24.22 9.67 14.83
CA ARG A 392 -23.12 10.54 15.31
C ARG A 392 -23.14 11.92 14.66
N ARG A 393 -23.65 12.03 13.43
CA ARG A 393 -23.73 13.30 12.71
C ARG A 393 -25.04 13.46 11.96
N PRO A 394 -25.71 14.63 12.00
CA PRO A 394 -26.89 14.87 11.19
C PRO A 394 -26.58 14.72 9.69
N ALA A 395 -27.48 14.10 8.93
CA ALA A 395 -27.25 13.78 7.51
C ALA A 395 -26.87 15.00 6.65
N ALA A 396 -27.51 16.16 6.87
CA ALA A 396 -27.19 17.40 6.16
C ALA A 396 -25.77 17.90 6.46
N GLN A 397 -25.35 17.82 7.72
CA GLN A 397 -24.02 18.22 8.16
C GLN A 397 -22.96 17.23 7.62
N ALA A 398 -23.22 15.93 7.72
CA ALA A 398 -22.35 14.89 7.16
C ALA A 398 -22.10 15.06 5.65
N ALA A 399 -23.13 15.42 4.88
CA ALA A 399 -22.98 15.71 3.45
C ALA A 399 -22.12 16.97 3.20
N ALA A 400 -22.30 18.02 3.99
CA ALA A 400 -21.50 19.24 3.90
C ALA A 400 -20.01 18.97 4.25
N ASP A 401 -19.75 18.22 5.31
CA ASP A 401 -18.39 17.86 5.75
C ASP A 401 -17.69 16.91 4.79
N SER A 402 -18.42 15.94 4.21
CA SER A 402 -17.91 15.10 3.12
C SER A 402 -17.45 15.94 1.94
N LYS A 403 -18.24 16.94 1.54
CA LYS A 403 -17.87 17.86 0.45
C LYS A 403 -16.65 18.71 0.83
N ALA A 404 -16.61 19.24 2.06
CA ALA A 404 -15.51 20.05 2.56
C ALA A 404 -14.20 19.26 2.59
N LEU A 405 -14.20 18.03 3.13
CA LEU A 405 -13.01 17.19 3.20
C LEU A 405 -12.52 16.76 1.80
N ARG A 406 -13.43 16.39 0.88
CA ARG A 406 -13.05 16.08 -0.51
C ARG A 406 -12.40 17.29 -1.19
N ALA A 407 -12.98 18.49 -1.05
CA ALA A 407 -12.40 19.71 -1.60
C ALA A 407 -11.04 20.05 -0.96
N ALA A 408 -10.91 19.85 0.35
CA ALA A 408 -9.69 20.08 1.13
C ALA A 408 -8.54 19.16 0.71
N VAL A 409 -8.82 17.89 0.41
CA VAL A 409 -7.84 16.92 -0.10
C VAL A 409 -7.54 17.17 -1.58
N ALA A 410 -8.54 17.56 -2.38
CA ALA A 410 -8.36 17.84 -3.79
C ALA A 410 -7.61 19.15 -4.08
N SER A 411 -7.68 20.14 -3.20
CA SER A 411 -7.02 21.44 -3.42
C SER A 411 -5.56 21.48 -2.94
N ARG A 412 -5.14 20.53 -2.09
CA ARG A 412 -3.81 20.54 -1.44
C ARG A 412 -3.05 19.27 -1.78
N SER A 413 -1.95 19.39 -2.53
CA SER A 413 -1.10 18.27 -2.98
C SER A 413 -0.56 17.44 -1.81
N GLU A 414 -0.20 18.10 -0.71
CA GLU A 414 0.36 17.51 0.49
C GLU A 414 -0.67 16.62 1.18
N LEU A 415 -1.90 17.10 1.34
CA LEU A 415 -2.98 16.30 1.92
C LEU A 415 -3.41 15.15 1.01
N ARG A 416 -3.44 15.36 -0.31
CA ARG A 416 -3.71 14.28 -1.27
C ARG A 416 -2.70 13.14 -1.12
N ALA A 417 -1.42 13.48 -1.01
CA ALA A 417 -0.37 12.50 -0.81
C ALA A 417 -0.56 11.69 0.48
N LEU A 418 -0.90 12.37 1.58
CA LEU A 418 -1.16 11.70 2.85
C LEU A 418 -2.42 10.81 2.79
N ALA A 419 -3.46 11.29 2.10
CA ALA A 419 -4.72 10.56 1.89
C ALA A 419 -4.56 9.25 1.08
N GLY A 420 -3.46 9.09 0.33
CA GLY A 420 -3.13 7.84 -0.36
C GLY A 420 -2.93 6.64 0.58
N THR A 421 -2.66 6.89 1.88
CA THR A 421 -2.55 5.82 2.89
C THR A 421 -3.87 5.70 3.68
N PRO A 422 -4.53 4.52 3.71
CA PRO A 422 -5.81 4.31 4.41
C PRO A 422 -5.83 4.77 5.87
N LEU A 423 -4.76 4.52 6.63
CA LEU A 423 -4.66 4.99 8.01
C LEU A 423 -4.70 6.52 8.10
N LEU A 424 -3.88 7.20 7.30
CA LEU A 424 -3.80 8.67 7.32
C LEU A 424 -5.12 9.28 6.86
N LEU A 425 -5.77 8.68 5.86
CA LEU A 425 -7.10 9.10 5.43
C LEU A 425 -8.15 8.94 6.54
N THR A 426 -8.08 7.82 7.29
CA THR A 426 -8.94 7.62 8.47
C THR A 426 -8.67 8.67 9.54
N VAL A 427 -7.39 8.98 9.83
CA VAL A 427 -6.98 10.03 10.78
C VAL A 427 -7.45 11.40 10.31
N MET A 428 -7.33 11.71 9.02
CA MET A 428 -7.81 12.97 8.44
C MET A 428 -9.32 13.08 8.55
N ALA A 429 -10.07 12.03 8.20
CA ALA A 429 -11.52 12.02 8.33
C ALA A 429 -11.95 12.25 9.79
N LEU A 430 -11.24 11.63 10.73
CA LEU A 430 -11.44 11.79 12.17
C LEU A 430 -11.15 13.22 12.65
N VAL A 431 -9.95 13.73 12.37
CA VAL A 431 -9.52 15.08 12.78
C VAL A 431 -10.46 16.13 12.16
N HIS A 432 -10.79 16.01 10.88
CA HIS A 432 -11.71 16.91 10.20
C HIS A 432 -13.11 16.88 10.83
N ALA A 433 -13.64 15.69 11.12
CA ALA A 433 -14.97 15.55 11.73
C ALA A 433 -15.08 16.32 13.05
N PHE A 434 -13.98 16.49 13.78
CA PHE A 434 -13.97 17.11 15.10
C PHE A 434 -13.40 18.53 15.17
N ARG A 435 -12.38 18.85 14.38
CA ARG A 435 -11.75 20.17 14.37
C ARG A 435 -12.32 21.09 13.29
N GLY A 436 -12.97 20.54 12.26
CA GLY A 436 -13.48 21.28 11.10
C GLY A 436 -12.41 21.73 10.11
N SER A 437 -11.14 21.57 10.43
CA SER A 437 -9.99 21.89 9.57
C SER A 437 -8.91 20.81 9.70
N LEU A 438 -8.02 20.73 8.70
CA LEU A 438 -6.91 19.79 8.69
C LEU A 438 -5.56 20.52 8.68
N PRO A 439 -4.60 20.08 9.52
CA PRO A 439 -3.22 20.49 9.39
C PRO A 439 -2.57 19.86 8.15
N ASP A 440 -1.58 20.55 7.59
CA ASP A 440 -0.98 20.22 6.28
C ASP A 440 0.25 19.28 6.37
N ALA A 441 0.55 18.73 7.55
CA ALA A 441 1.70 17.87 7.79
C ALA A 441 1.37 16.59 8.57
N ARG A 442 2.04 15.49 8.20
CA ARG A 442 1.85 14.15 8.80
C ARG A 442 2.06 14.13 10.31
N ALA A 443 3.13 14.76 10.80
CA ALA A 443 3.44 14.81 12.23
C ALA A 443 2.35 15.57 13.02
N LEU A 444 1.79 16.63 12.44
CA LEU A 444 0.71 17.40 13.05
C LEU A 444 -0.63 16.66 13.01
N LEU A 445 -0.93 15.92 11.94
CA LEU A 445 -2.11 15.05 11.89
C LEU A 445 -2.08 14.00 13.00
N TYR A 446 -0.92 13.38 13.24
CA TYR A 446 -0.76 12.43 14.34
C TYR A 446 -0.83 13.12 15.70
N ALA A 447 -0.21 14.30 15.87
CA ALA A 447 -0.34 15.09 17.09
C ALA A 447 -1.79 15.42 17.41
N GLU A 448 -2.53 15.97 16.44
CA GLU A 448 -3.96 16.30 16.61
C GLU A 448 -4.80 15.06 16.86
N CYS A 449 -4.51 13.93 16.21
CA CYS A 449 -5.23 12.69 16.44
C CYS A 449 -4.96 12.13 17.84
N VAL A 450 -3.70 12.07 18.27
CA VAL A 450 -3.33 11.65 19.63
C VAL A 450 -3.95 12.60 20.65
N ASP A 451 -3.86 13.90 20.44
CA ASP A 451 -4.50 14.90 21.29
C ASP A 451 -6.00 14.69 21.32
N LEU A 452 -6.69 14.44 20.20
CA LEU A 452 -8.13 14.13 20.19
C LEU A 452 -8.44 12.84 20.98
N LEU A 453 -7.66 11.78 20.77
CA LEU A 453 -7.79 10.50 21.44
C LEU A 453 -7.52 10.61 22.95
N LEU A 454 -6.72 11.58 23.40
CA LEU A 454 -6.44 11.87 24.81
C LEU A 454 -7.39 12.93 25.41
N LEU A 455 -7.83 13.93 24.65
CA LEU A 455 -8.73 15.04 25.05
C LEU A 455 -10.17 14.57 25.30
N ARG A 456 -10.56 13.42 24.75
CA ARG A 456 -11.95 12.92 24.75
C ARG A 456 -12.30 12.03 25.94
N TRP A 457 -11.45 11.99 26.95
CA TRP A 457 -11.60 11.22 28.18
C TRP A 457 -12.63 11.79 29.16
N ARG A 458 -13.66 12.49 28.64
CA ARG A 458 -14.78 13.02 29.41
C ARG A 458 -16.00 12.10 29.24
N GLN A 459 -16.18 11.24 30.24
CA GLN A 459 -17.40 10.54 30.70
C GLN A 459 -17.97 9.36 29.88
N PRO A 460 -17.97 8.13 30.44
CA PRO A 460 -19.20 7.38 30.63
C PRO A 460 -20.07 8.10 31.68
N ARG A 461 -21.39 8.22 31.46
CA ARG A 461 -22.32 8.89 32.38
C ARG A 461 -22.10 8.46 33.84
N GLY A 462 -21.83 9.42 34.73
CA GLY A 462 -21.85 9.24 36.19
C GLY A 462 -20.50 9.18 36.91
N GLU A 463 -19.37 9.16 36.21
CA GLU A 463 -18.02 9.20 36.82
C GLU A 463 -17.32 10.56 36.61
N SER A 464 -16.53 10.99 37.59
CA SER A 464 -15.69 12.20 37.53
C SER A 464 -14.59 12.05 36.46
N ASP A 465 -14.14 13.17 35.88
CA ASP A 465 -13.03 13.21 34.90
C ASP A 465 -11.79 12.48 35.47
N LEU A 466 -10.96 11.82 34.66
CA LEU A 466 -9.72 11.20 35.15
C LEU A 466 -8.87 12.21 35.93
N ILE A 467 -8.78 13.45 35.44
CA ILE A 467 -8.04 14.52 36.12
C ILE A 467 -8.64 14.80 37.51
N GLU A 468 -9.97 14.77 37.65
CA GLU A 468 -10.66 14.91 38.93
C GLU A 468 -10.45 13.68 39.83
N ARG A 469 -10.51 12.47 39.27
CA ARG A 469 -10.28 11.20 39.98
C ARG A 469 -8.86 11.03 40.47
N LEU A 470 -7.88 11.57 39.72
CA LEU A 470 -6.49 11.63 40.16
C LEU A 470 -6.34 12.56 41.36
N GLY A 471 -7.21 13.56 41.51
CA GLY A 471 -7.17 14.51 42.63
C GLY A 471 -5.89 15.34 42.66
N LEU A 472 -5.26 15.54 41.50
CA LEU A 472 -3.98 16.23 41.34
C LEU A 472 -4.20 17.59 40.65
N PRO A 473 -4.18 18.72 41.39
CA PRO A 473 -4.51 20.04 40.82
C PRO A 473 -3.56 20.50 39.70
N GLN A 474 -2.34 19.94 39.66
CA GLN A 474 -1.32 20.29 38.68
C GLN A 474 -1.27 19.34 37.48
N PHE A 475 -1.98 18.20 37.52
CA PHE A 475 -1.94 17.21 36.46
C PHE A 475 -2.75 17.69 35.24
N ARG A 476 -2.12 17.70 34.08
CA ARG A 476 -2.66 18.23 32.82
C ARG A 476 -2.64 17.15 31.74
N ASN A 477 -3.36 17.39 30.64
CA ASN A 477 -3.32 16.51 29.46
C ASN A 477 -1.91 16.33 28.89
N SER A 478 -1.05 17.34 29.02
CA SER A 478 0.37 17.25 28.64
C SER A 478 1.12 16.18 29.43
N ASP A 479 0.76 15.95 30.69
CA ASP A 479 1.37 14.92 31.54
C ASP A 479 0.92 13.52 31.10
N LEU A 480 -0.36 13.37 30.75
CA LEU A 480 -0.88 12.13 30.17
C LEU A 480 -0.24 11.81 28.81
N LEU A 481 -0.05 12.83 27.96
CA LEU A 481 0.68 12.67 26.71
C LEU A 481 2.13 12.26 26.95
N ALA A 482 2.81 12.85 27.94
CA ALA A 482 4.17 12.47 28.31
C ALA A 482 4.27 11.03 28.85
N LEU A 483 3.27 10.58 29.63
CA LEU A 483 3.13 9.19 30.07
C LEU A 483 2.98 8.25 28.87
N MET A 484 2.07 8.58 27.95
CA MET A 484 1.86 7.81 26.72
C MET A 484 3.09 7.77 25.83
N ALA A 485 3.80 8.88 25.71
CA ALA A 485 5.05 8.97 24.98
C ALA A 485 6.11 8.03 25.59
N ARG A 486 6.21 7.98 26.92
CA ARG A 486 7.14 7.08 27.62
C ARG A 486 6.79 5.60 27.38
N LEU A 487 5.50 5.24 27.41
CA LEU A 487 5.05 3.89 27.06
C LEU A 487 5.35 3.57 25.59
N GLY A 488 5.07 4.49 24.66
CA GLY A 488 5.34 4.33 23.23
C GLY A 488 6.82 4.12 22.95
N TYR A 489 7.68 4.92 23.60
CA TYR A 489 9.12 4.76 23.55
C TYR A 489 9.59 3.41 24.09
N ALA A 490 9.13 3.00 25.29
CA ALA A 490 9.52 1.72 25.89
C ALA A 490 9.09 0.53 25.03
N ALA A 491 7.86 0.56 24.49
CA ALA A 491 7.36 -0.45 23.57
C ALA A 491 8.23 -0.54 22.30
N HIS A 492 8.63 0.61 21.76
CA HIS A 492 9.46 0.67 20.55
C HIS A 492 10.91 0.27 20.81
N GLU A 493 11.46 0.60 21.98
CA GLU A 493 12.82 0.24 22.39
C GLU A 493 12.97 -1.24 22.75
N ARG A 494 11.96 -1.84 23.39
CA ARG A 494 11.97 -3.28 23.69
C ARG A 494 11.89 -4.15 22.46
N ALA A 495 11.18 -3.70 21.44
CA ALA A 495 11.22 -4.32 20.10
C ALA A 495 12.64 -4.33 19.48
N ALA A 496 13.61 -3.63 20.06
CA ALA A 496 14.98 -3.53 19.55
C ALA A 496 16.06 -4.17 20.46
N ARG A 497 15.84 -4.26 21.78
CA ARG A 497 16.92 -4.55 22.75
C ARG A 497 17.12 -6.01 23.15
N ASP A 498 16.09 -6.84 23.17
CA ASP A 498 16.21 -8.19 23.70
C ASP A 498 16.22 -9.26 22.60
N ALA A 499 17.38 -9.44 21.96
CA ALA A 499 17.63 -10.58 21.06
C ALA A 499 17.56 -11.95 21.78
N THR A 500 17.45 -11.97 23.11
CA THR A 500 17.40 -13.15 23.98
C THR A 500 16.06 -13.34 24.71
N GLN A 501 15.19 -12.33 24.80
CA GLN A 501 13.83 -12.49 25.31
C GLN A 501 12.81 -12.33 24.19
N THR A 502 12.09 -13.42 23.96
CA THR A 502 11.00 -13.59 23.00
C THR A 502 9.78 -12.79 23.39
N GLY A 503 9.53 -11.66 22.73
CA GLY A 503 8.31 -10.89 22.93
C GLY A 503 8.09 -9.85 21.83
N PRO A 504 6.83 -9.53 21.48
CA PRO A 504 6.49 -8.39 20.62
C PRO A 504 6.87 -7.04 21.26
N ALA A 505 6.57 -5.93 20.57
CA ALA A 505 6.55 -4.58 21.14
C ALA A 505 5.48 -4.38 22.24
N ASP A 506 5.17 -5.42 23.00
CA ASP A 506 4.18 -5.45 24.04
C ASP A 506 4.83 -5.08 25.37
N LEU A 507 4.03 -4.47 26.24
CA LEU A 507 4.43 -4.13 27.58
C LEU A 507 3.67 -5.04 28.54
N ASP A 508 4.40 -5.83 29.30
CA ASP A 508 3.85 -6.55 30.45
C ASP A 508 3.31 -5.55 31.49
N GLU A 509 2.27 -5.93 32.21
CA GLU A 509 1.59 -5.08 33.17
C GLU A 509 2.54 -4.57 34.25
N ALA A 510 3.49 -5.40 34.70
CA ALA A 510 4.48 -4.99 35.68
C ALA A 510 5.34 -3.82 35.17
N THR A 511 5.76 -3.87 33.91
CA THR A 511 6.49 -2.77 33.25
C THR A 511 5.61 -1.56 33.06
N VAL A 512 4.39 -1.72 32.53
CA VAL A 512 3.48 -0.57 32.34
C VAL A 512 3.25 0.12 33.68
N MET A 513 2.96 -0.64 34.72
CA MET A 513 2.77 -0.15 36.07
C MET A 513 4.03 0.52 36.62
N ALA A 514 5.22 -0.04 36.41
CA ALA A 514 6.47 0.58 36.82
C ALA A 514 6.71 1.93 36.11
N LEU A 515 6.57 1.98 34.78
CA LEU A 515 6.77 3.19 33.98
C LEU A 515 5.76 4.29 34.33
N LEU A 516 4.51 3.92 34.60
CA LEU A 516 3.48 4.86 35.04
C LEU A 516 3.78 5.35 36.47
N ALA A 517 4.10 4.45 37.40
CA ALA A 517 4.40 4.78 38.79
C ALA A 517 5.62 5.70 38.95
N GLU A 518 6.65 5.56 38.11
CA GLU A 518 7.81 6.45 38.08
C GLU A 518 7.45 7.92 37.85
N SER A 519 6.37 8.18 37.10
CA SER A 519 5.92 9.56 36.86
C SER A 519 5.22 10.18 38.07
N PHE A 520 4.90 9.35 39.06
CA PHE A 520 4.35 9.73 40.35
C PHE A 520 5.38 9.53 41.48
N ALA A 521 6.68 9.51 41.16
CA ALA A 521 7.77 9.36 42.14
C ALA A 521 7.77 10.34 43.33
N PRO A 522 7.21 11.58 43.24
CA PRO A 522 7.07 12.44 44.42
C PRO A 522 6.12 11.92 45.50
N TYR A 523 5.28 10.92 45.21
CA TYR A 523 4.36 10.30 46.15
C TYR A 523 4.94 9.01 46.74
N ASP A 524 4.40 8.59 47.88
CA ASP A 524 4.74 7.32 48.51
C ASP A 524 4.32 6.10 47.67
N ASP A 525 4.98 4.97 47.91
CA ASP A 525 4.82 3.74 47.12
C ASP A 525 3.33 3.31 46.96
N PRO A 526 2.49 3.26 48.01
CA PRO A 526 1.09 2.88 47.84
C PRO A 526 0.31 3.84 46.92
N ARG A 527 0.52 5.14 47.07
CA ARG A 527 -0.20 6.16 46.32
C ARG A 527 0.25 6.23 44.86
N ARG A 528 1.55 6.08 44.56
CA ARG A 528 2.03 6.10 43.16
C ARG A 528 1.47 4.94 42.35
N TYR A 529 1.37 3.74 42.93
CA TYR A 529 0.80 2.58 42.23
C TYR A 529 -0.71 2.72 42.08
N GLN A 530 -1.41 3.25 43.09
CA GLN A 530 -2.83 3.59 42.96
C GLN A 530 -3.11 4.58 41.82
N LEU A 531 -2.30 5.65 41.71
CA LEU A 531 -2.42 6.61 40.61
C LEU A 531 -2.09 5.98 39.25
N ALA A 532 -1.06 5.12 39.19
CA ALA A 532 -0.72 4.37 37.99
C ALA A 532 -1.85 3.42 37.54
N GLU A 533 -2.52 2.73 38.47
CA GLU A 533 -3.67 1.87 38.18
C GLU A 533 -4.86 2.68 37.63
N LEU A 534 -5.12 3.86 38.19
CA LEU A 534 -6.15 4.76 37.69
C LEU A 534 -5.86 5.20 36.25
N VAL A 535 -4.61 5.57 35.95
CA VAL A 535 -4.19 5.94 34.59
C VAL A 535 -4.28 4.73 33.64
N LEU A 536 -3.75 3.57 34.03
CA LEU A 536 -3.77 2.37 33.20
C LEU A 536 -5.20 1.88 32.91
N GLY A 537 -6.04 1.88 33.94
CA GLY A 537 -7.45 1.52 33.82
C GLY A 537 -8.22 2.44 32.88
N ALA A 538 -7.82 3.71 32.79
CA ALA A 538 -8.42 4.67 31.87
C ALA A 538 -7.83 4.55 30.44
N LEU A 539 -6.51 4.29 30.31
CA LEU A 539 -5.84 4.04 29.02
C LEU A 539 -6.40 2.84 28.26
N THR A 540 -6.87 1.82 28.99
CA THR A 540 -7.22 0.52 28.41
C THR A 540 -8.71 0.36 28.09
N ARG A 541 -9.57 1.23 28.63
CA ARG A 541 -11.04 1.12 28.51
C ARG A 541 -11.68 2.02 27.45
N GLY A 542 -10.94 2.95 26.82
CA GLY A 542 -11.62 3.92 25.94
C GLY A 542 -10.82 4.73 24.91
N ASN A 543 -9.49 4.66 24.85
CA ASN A 543 -8.74 5.55 23.94
C ASN A 543 -8.47 4.95 22.55
N GLY A 544 -8.62 3.64 22.36
CA GLY A 544 -8.24 2.95 21.12
C GLY A 544 -6.76 3.11 20.72
N LEU A 545 -5.89 3.60 21.62
CA LEU A 545 -4.44 3.77 21.43
C LEU A 545 -3.66 2.65 22.11
N LEU A 546 -4.05 2.23 23.33
CA LEU A 546 -3.42 1.13 24.06
C LEU A 546 -4.46 0.04 24.32
N LEU A 547 -4.23 -1.14 23.77
CA LEU A 547 -5.12 -2.29 23.83
C LEU A 547 -4.56 -3.34 24.79
N LYS A 548 -5.44 -3.95 25.58
CA LYS A 548 -5.09 -5.12 26.40
C LYS A 548 -5.23 -6.40 25.55
N ARG A 549 -4.14 -7.17 25.39
CA ARG A 549 -4.07 -8.35 24.50
C ARG A 549 -3.98 -9.69 25.23
N GLY A 550 -4.45 -9.75 26.48
CA GLY A 550 -4.47 -10.95 27.29
C GLY A 550 -4.34 -10.63 28.78
N PRO A 551 -4.11 -11.63 29.64
CA PRO A 551 -3.77 -11.40 31.03
C PRO A 551 -2.46 -10.60 31.09
N GLN A 552 -2.51 -9.37 31.60
CA GLN A 552 -1.34 -8.55 31.89
C GLN A 552 -0.42 -8.14 30.71
N VAL A 553 -0.95 -8.06 29.48
CA VAL A 553 -0.16 -7.61 28.31
C VAL A 553 -0.86 -6.46 27.58
N TYR A 554 -0.09 -5.41 27.25
CA TYR A 554 -0.57 -4.18 26.61
C TYR A 554 0.18 -3.88 25.31
N THR A 555 -0.54 -3.44 24.28
CA THR A 555 0.03 -3.12 22.96
C THR A 555 -0.58 -1.86 22.36
N PHE A 556 0.14 -1.15 21.51
CA PHE A 556 -0.41 0.00 20.79
C PHE A 556 -1.33 -0.44 19.64
N ALA A 557 -2.47 0.22 19.47
CA ALA A 557 -3.45 -0.13 18.45
C ALA A 557 -2.93 0.02 17.02
N HIS A 558 -1.97 0.93 16.81
CA HIS A 558 -1.26 1.06 15.54
C HIS A 558 0.21 1.42 15.77
N ARG A 559 1.11 0.75 15.05
CA ARG A 559 2.57 0.97 15.12
C ARG A 559 2.96 2.43 14.86
N THR A 560 2.27 3.13 13.97
CA THR A 560 2.60 4.54 13.69
C THR A 560 2.26 5.51 14.82
N PHE A 561 1.23 5.23 15.65
CA PHE A 561 1.01 6.00 16.88
C PHE A 561 2.11 5.73 17.90
N GLN A 562 2.54 4.48 18.02
CA GLN A 562 3.70 4.12 18.83
C GLN A 562 4.97 4.84 18.34
N GLU A 563 5.23 4.88 17.02
CA GLU A 563 6.36 5.57 16.41
C GLU A 563 6.31 7.09 16.70
N PHE A 564 5.15 7.72 16.53
CA PHE A 564 4.97 9.15 16.88
C PHE A 564 5.23 9.41 18.37
N LEU A 565 4.64 8.61 19.27
CA LEU A 565 4.79 8.74 20.71
C LEU A 565 6.23 8.50 21.18
N ALA A 566 6.94 7.54 20.58
CA ALA A 566 8.36 7.32 20.83
C ALA A 566 9.20 8.54 20.42
N GLY A 567 8.87 9.17 19.30
CA GLY A 567 9.51 10.41 18.84
C GLY A 567 9.22 11.59 19.76
N TYR A 568 7.96 11.70 20.20
CA TYR A 568 7.53 12.70 21.17
C TYR A 568 8.28 12.58 22.50
N HIS A 569 8.58 11.35 22.95
CA HIS A 569 9.40 11.12 24.14
C HIS A 569 10.85 11.55 23.95
N LEU A 570 11.46 11.19 22.83
CA LEU A 570 12.85 11.50 22.51
C LEU A 570 13.12 13.01 22.52
N LYS A 571 12.21 13.81 21.94
CA LYS A 571 12.37 15.28 21.81
C LYS A 571 12.58 16.01 23.14
N GLY A 572 12.05 15.45 24.23
CA GLY A 572 12.11 16.01 25.59
C GLY A 572 13.31 15.55 26.42
N GLN A 573 14.14 14.63 25.92
CA GLN A 573 15.26 14.07 26.70
C GLN A 573 16.46 15.03 26.77
N ARG A 574 17.14 15.05 27.93
CA ARG A 574 18.38 15.82 28.12
C ARG A 574 19.49 15.35 27.16
N ASP A 575 19.52 14.05 26.92
CA ASP A 575 20.52 13.34 26.12
C ASP A 575 20.11 13.24 24.63
N PHE A 576 19.14 14.05 24.19
CA PHE A 576 18.47 14.00 22.88
C PHE A 576 19.36 13.52 21.74
N ARG A 577 20.47 14.24 21.50
CA ARG A 577 21.36 13.98 20.35
C ARG A 577 21.99 12.59 20.42
N LYS A 578 22.46 12.18 21.60
CA LYS A 578 23.07 10.86 21.80
C LYS A 578 22.05 9.76 21.54
N LEU A 579 20.86 9.88 22.13
CA LEU A 579 19.80 8.89 21.98
C LEU A 579 19.37 8.75 20.51
N CYS A 580 19.18 9.87 19.80
CA CYS A 580 18.82 9.84 18.39
C CYS A 580 19.89 9.18 17.52
N LEU A 581 21.18 9.45 17.76
CA LEU A 581 22.28 8.86 16.98
C LEU A 581 22.38 7.34 17.16
N GLU A 582 22.29 6.84 18.40
CA GLU A 582 22.28 5.40 18.70
C GLU A 582 21.12 4.65 18.03
N ARG A 583 20.04 5.37 17.69
CA ARG A 583 18.81 4.82 17.09
C ARG A 583 18.79 5.02 15.57
N ALA A 584 19.43 6.06 15.04
CA ALA A 584 19.52 6.33 13.61
C ALA A 584 20.24 5.23 12.81
N VAL A 585 21.12 4.45 13.45
CA VAL A 585 21.77 3.28 12.84
C VAL A 585 20.79 2.12 12.58
N GLN A 586 19.56 2.19 13.13
CA GLN A 586 18.56 1.14 13.09
C GLN A 586 17.38 1.60 12.19
N PRO A 587 17.13 0.93 11.04
CA PRO A 587 16.09 1.34 10.07
C PRO A 587 14.70 1.57 10.68
N HIS A 588 14.29 0.75 11.65
CA HIS A 588 12.97 0.83 12.27
C HIS A 588 12.72 2.13 13.06
N TRP A 589 13.78 2.85 13.49
CA TRP A 589 13.66 4.16 14.15
C TRP A 589 13.58 5.34 13.18
N HIS A 590 13.80 5.14 11.88
CA HIS A 590 13.86 6.25 10.91
C HIS A 590 12.53 7.00 10.83
N GLU A 591 11.41 6.28 10.87
CA GLU A 591 10.08 6.88 10.90
C GLU A 591 9.84 7.66 12.20
N VAL A 592 10.30 7.14 13.35
CA VAL A 592 10.25 7.83 14.64
C VAL A 592 10.98 9.17 14.58
N LEU A 593 12.21 9.16 14.07
CA LEU A 593 13.05 10.35 13.96
C LEU A 593 12.46 11.36 12.97
N THR A 594 11.86 10.88 11.86
CA THR A 594 11.20 11.73 10.85
C THR A 594 9.96 12.42 11.43
N LEU A 595 9.07 11.68 12.10
CA LEU A 595 7.89 12.25 12.75
C LEU A 595 8.26 13.23 13.86
N MET A 596 9.28 12.90 14.66
CA MET A 596 9.80 13.76 15.72
C MET A 596 10.36 15.08 15.17
N VAL A 597 11.19 15.03 14.13
CA VAL A 597 11.75 16.23 13.50
C VAL A 597 10.63 17.08 12.89
N GLY A 598 9.66 16.48 12.22
CA GLY A 598 8.50 17.20 11.70
C GLY A 598 7.74 17.94 12.82
N TYR A 599 7.52 17.27 13.96
CA TYR A 599 6.88 17.90 15.12
C TYR A 599 7.72 19.05 15.72
N LEU A 600 9.02 18.84 15.92
CA LEU A 600 9.94 19.86 16.46
C LEU A 600 9.94 21.14 15.61
N VAL A 601 9.99 20.99 14.28
CA VAL A 601 10.07 22.13 13.36
C VAL A 601 8.73 22.88 13.28
N LEU A 602 7.62 22.16 13.19
CA LEU A 602 6.31 22.76 12.95
C LEU A 602 5.61 23.24 14.21
N GLN A 603 5.60 22.40 15.25
CA GLN A 603 4.84 22.66 16.48
C GLN A 603 5.71 23.39 17.51
N ASP A 604 6.90 22.86 17.81
CA ASP A 604 7.78 23.45 18.83
C ASP A 604 8.58 24.65 18.29
N ARG A 605 8.66 24.81 16.96
CA ARG A 605 9.50 25.81 16.28
C ARG A 605 10.99 25.71 16.67
N ASP A 606 11.46 24.51 17.02
CA ASP A 606 12.85 24.20 17.40
C ASP A 606 13.63 23.71 16.17
N LEU A 607 14.71 24.42 15.84
CA LEU A 607 15.60 24.09 14.73
C LEU A 607 16.98 23.59 15.18
N ASP A 608 17.42 23.98 16.37
CA ASP A 608 18.76 23.69 16.85
C ASP A 608 18.94 22.18 17.04
N LYS A 609 17.93 21.52 17.63
CA LYS A 609 17.95 20.07 17.83
C LYS A 609 17.97 19.28 16.51
N PRO A 610 17.02 19.47 15.56
CA PRO A 610 17.06 18.78 14.28
C PRO A 610 18.34 19.04 13.47
N LEU A 611 18.82 20.29 13.42
CA LEU A 611 20.01 20.63 12.64
C LEU A 611 21.29 20.02 13.26
N SER A 612 21.41 20.02 14.60
CA SER A 612 22.52 19.36 15.27
C SER A 612 22.53 17.85 15.06
N LEU A 613 21.35 17.21 14.96
CA LEU A 613 21.24 15.80 14.61
C LEU A 613 21.71 15.54 13.18
N VAL A 614 21.20 16.30 12.19
CA VAL A 614 21.60 16.17 10.78
C VAL A 614 23.11 16.36 10.61
N GLU A 615 23.71 17.34 11.28
CA GLU A 615 25.15 17.58 11.20
C GLU A 615 26.00 16.37 11.59
N LYS A 616 25.54 15.58 12.58
CA LYS A 616 26.24 14.35 12.98
C LYS A 616 25.98 13.19 12.03
N LEU A 617 24.76 13.05 11.51
CA LEU A 617 24.38 11.96 10.63
C LEU A 617 25.09 12.00 9.26
N ILE A 618 25.47 13.18 8.76
CA ILE A 618 26.21 13.33 7.49
C ILE A 618 27.55 12.58 7.50
N SER A 619 28.15 12.37 8.67
CA SER A 619 29.40 11.63 8.83
C SER A 619 29.20 10.16 9.23
N GLY A 620 27.96 9.67 9.31
CA GLY A 620 27.62 8.29 9.68
C GLY A 620 27.72 7.29 8.53
N SER A 621 27.10 6.13 8.70
CA SER A 621 26.92 5.10 7.68
C SER A 621 26.05 5.59 6.48
N PRO A 622 26.06 4.89 5.33
CA PRO A 622 25.19 5.26 4.20
C PRO A 622 23.70 5.36 4.57
N LEU A 623 23.23 4.53 5.48
CA LEU A 623 21.87 4.56 6.01
C LEU A 623 21.59 5.86 6.79
N GLU A 624 22.49 6.23 7.70
CA GLU A 624 22.40 7.47 8.49
C GLU A 624 22.51 8.72 7.60
N GLN A 625 23.41 8.68 6.62
CA GLN A 625 23.61 9.73 5.63
C GLN A 625 22.35 9.98 4.78
N THR A 626 21.68 8.91 4.37
CA THR A 626 20.41 8.99 3.64
C THR A 626 19.33 9.63 4.51
N LEU A 627 19.20 9.19 5.77
CA LEU A 627 18.30 9.79 6.75
C LEU A 627 18.62 11.27 6.96
N ALA A 628 19.90 11.66 7.04
CA ALA A 628 20.30 13.07 7.16
C ALA A 628 19.74 13.93 6.02
N GLY A 629 19.77 13.41 4.79
CA GLY A 629 19.18 14.05 3.62
C GLY A 629 17.66 14.20 3.73
N GLU A 630 16.96 13.12 4.09
CA GLU A 630 15.50 13.10 4.26
C GLU A 630 15.05 14.08 5.35
N LEU A 631 15.73 14.09 6.50
CA LEU A 631 15.45 15.03 7.59
C LEU A 631 15.72 16.48 7.18
N LEU A 632 16.78 16.74 6.42
CA LEU A 632 17.10 18.10 5.98
C LEU A 632 16.09 18.61 4.94
N VAL A 633 15.61 17.75 4.04
CA VAL A 633 14.51 18.05 3.12
C VAL A 633 13.24 18.36 3.89
N LEU A 634 12.90 17.57 4.91
CA LEU A 634 11.76 17.81 5.77
C LEU A 634 11.87 19.18 6.45
N ILE A 635 12.99 19.47 7.11
CA ILE A 635 13.24 20.78 7.74
C ILE A 635 13.12 21.91 6.70
N GLY A 636 13.66 21.73 5.50
CA GLY A 636 13.59 22.72 4.43
C GLY A 636 12.15 22.97 3.94
N ARG A 637 11.37 21.92 3.70
CA ARG A 637 9.99 22.02 3.22
C ARG A 637 9.08 22.72 4.22
N GLU A 638 9.10 22.28 5.48
CA GLU A 638 8.27 22.87 6.55
C GLU A 638 8.64 24.34 6.84
N ARG A 639 9.80 24.79 6.35
CA ARG A 639 10.24 26.19 6.40
C ARG A 639 10.00 26.96 5.12
N ALA A 640 9.92 26.31 3.96
CA ALA A 640 9.63 26.97 2.68
C ALA A 640 8.27 27.68 2.73
N ASP A 641 7.29 27.12 3.45
CA ASP A 641 6.00 27.79 3.68
C ASP A 641 6.12 29.11 4.48
N ALA A 642 7.24 29.33 5.17
CA ALA A 642 7.60 30.56 5.89
C ALA A 642 8.75 31.36 5.23
N TYR A 643 9.16 30.98 4.00
CA TYR A 643 10.26 31.49 3.17
C TYR A 643 11.19 32.54 3.81
N ASP A 644 12.22 32.07 4.52
CA ASP A 644 13.39 32.89 4.86
C ASP A 644 14.60 32.42 4.04
N ALA A 645 14.91 33.18 2.99
CA ALA A 645 16.00 32.91 2.06
C ALA A 645 17.39 32.93 2.74
N THR A 646 17.51 33.47 3.95
CA THR A 646 18.81 33.61 4.65
C THR A 646 19.40 32.28 5.12
N LEU A 647 18.61 31.22 5.31
CA LEU A 647 19.16 29.92 5.74
C LEU A 647 19.77 29.07 4.65
N LEU A 648 19.45 29.37 3.39
CA LEU A 648 20.11 28.77 2.22
C LEU A 648 21.39 29.54 1.83
N GLN A 649 21.67 30.69 2.44
CA GLN A 649 22.73 31.63 2.05
C GLN A 649 24.11 31.40 2.71
N LEU A 650 24.44 30.22 3.23
CA LEU A 650 25.76 29.99 3.83
C LEU A 650 26.73 29.27 2.87
N PRO A 651 27.82 29.92 2.41
CA PRO A 651 28.77 29.36 1.46
C PRO A 651 29.54 28.12 1.96
N ASP A 652 29.56 27.84 3.27
CA ASP A 652 30.21 26.65 3.87
C ASP A 652 29.25 25.79 4.74
N GLY A 653 27.93 25.91 4.51
CA GLY A 653 26.86 25.44 5.41
C GLY A 653 26.57 23.93 5.44
N LEU A 654 25.55 23.55 6.23
CA LEU A 654 25.04 22.18 6.35
C LEU A 654 24.42 21.67 5.02
N TRP A 655 23.67 22.52 4.30
CA TRP A 655 23.01 22.15 3.04
C TRP A 655 24.00 21.77 1.91
N PRO A 656 25.05 22.55 1.60
CA PRO A 656 26.06 22.15 0.62
C PRO A 656 26.76 20.84 0.99
N ARG A 657 27.09 20.65 2.28
CA ARG A 657 27.71 19.42 2.78
C ARG A 657 26.79 18.21 2.58
N THR A 658 25.51 18.33 2.91
CA THR A 658 24.50 17.28 2.70
C THR A 658 24.32 16.98 1.22
N ARG A 659 24.17 17.99 0.35
CA ARG A 659 24.08 17.80 -1.11
C ARG A 659 25.28 17.03 -1.64
N SER A 660 26.50 17.46 -1.29
CA SER A 660 27.72 16.76 -1.71
C SER A 660 27.81 15.34 -1.19
N MET A 661 27.34 15.07 0.02
CA MET A 661 27.25 13.73 0.57
C MET A 661 26.26 12.85 -0.22
N LEU A 662 25.04 13.34 -0.49
CA LEU A 662 24.03 12.59 -1.25
C LEU A 662 24.50 12.30 -2.68
N LEU A 663 25.16 13.29 -3.32
CA LEU A 663 25.79 13.11 -4.63
C LEU A 663 26.82 11.97 -4.63
N ARG A 664 27.68 11.88 -3.59
CA ARG A 664 28.65 10.79 -3.47
C ARG A 664 27.98 9.43 -3.32
N LEU A 665 26.89 9.35 -2.54
CA LEU A 665 26.12 8.10 -2.39
C LEU A 665 25.54 7.61 -3.72
N LEU A 666 25.09 8.54 -4.59
CA LEU A 666 24.62 8.21 -5.94
C LEU A 666 25.77 7.82 -6.87
N SER A 667 26.84 8.62 -6.90
CA SER A 667 27.81 8.58 -8.01
C SER A 667 29.07 7.74 -7.78
N GLN A 668 29.45 7.41 -6.54
CA GLN A 668 30.77 6.83 -6.24
C GLN A 668 30.78 5.31 -6.01
N GLY A 669 29.65 4.60 -6.19
CA GLY A 669 29.64 3.14 -6.38
C GLY A 669 30.45 2.30 -5.39
N GLN A 670 30.42 2.64 -4.09
CA GLN A 670 31.06 1.78 -3.07
C GLN A 670 30.27 0.45 -2.94
N PRO A 671 30.98 -0.68 -2.70
CA PRO A 671 30.44 -2.05 -2.76
C PRO A 671 29.43 -2.31 -1.60
N PRO A 672 28.82 -3.51 -1.46
CA PRO A 672 27.38 -3.81 -1.20
C PRO A 672 26.69 -3.25 0.07
N ALA A 673 27.28 -2.30 0.81
CA ALA A 673 26.68 -1.64 1.97
C ALA A 673 25.67 -0.53 1.61
N ALA A 674 25.66 -0.01 0.38
CA ALA A 674 24.68 0.99 -0.09
C ALA A 674 23.83 0.42 -1.24
N PRO A 675 22.85 -0.46 -0.95
CA PRO A 675 22.08 -1.15 -1.98
C PRO A 675 21.24 -0.17 -2.82
N ALA A 676 20.82 -0.57 -4.01
CA ALA A 676 20.02 0.28 -4.91
C ALA A 676 18.80 0.99 -4.25
N PRO A 677 18.03 0.35 -3.35
CA PRO A 677 16.95 1.03 -2.60
C PRO A 677 17.44 2.20 -1.75
N LEU A 678 18.65 2.11 -1.17
CA LEU A 678 19.25 3.20 -0.40
C LEU A 678 19.62 4.37 -1.32
N ARG A 679 20.25 4.09 -2.47
CA ARG A 679 20.60 5.14 -3.46
C ARG A 679 19.37 5.79 -4.05
N HIS A 680 18.28 5.02 -4.23
CA HIS A 680 16.98 5.54 -4.63
C HIS A 680 16.47 6.58 -3.62
N ARG A 681 16.41 6.24 -2.33
CA ARG A 681 16.04 7.19 -1.25
C ARG A 681 16.93 8.43 -1.22
N ALA A 682 18.25 8.24 -1.29
CA ALA A 682 19.20 9.35 -1.32
C ALA A 682 19.00 10.27 -2.55
N GLY A 683 18.68 9.69 -3.71
CA GLY A 683 18.34 10.44 -4.92
C GLY A 683 17.04 11.25 -4.76
N LEU A 684 16.00 10.66 -4.18
CA LEU A 684 14.74 11.38 -3.91
C LEU A 684 14.98 12.58 -3.00
N ALA A 685 15.76 12.39 -1.93
CA ALA A 685 16.16 13.47 -1.02
C ALA A 685 17.01 14.53 -1.74
N LEU A 686 17.97 14.13 -2.58
CA LEU A 686 18.80 15.06 -3.34
C LEU A 686 17.96 15.94 -4.28
N GLY A 687 16.99 15.36 -4.99
CA GLY A 687 16.13 16.11 -5.91
C GLY A 687 15.34 17.19 -5.18
N LEU A 688 14.70 16.84 -4.07
CA LEU A 688 13.95 17.79 -3.25
C LEU A 688 14.86 18.83 -2.56
N LEU A 689 16.06 18.43 -2.13
CA LEU A 689 17.02 19.36 -1.52
C LEU A 689 17.53 20.40 -2.52
N CYS A 690 17.79 19.99 -3.77
CA CYS A 690 18.30 20.87 -4.82
C CYS A 690 17.23 21.79 -5.40
N TYR A 691 16.00 21.28 -5.57
CA TYR A 691 14.99 21.92 -6.41
C TYR A 691 13.65 22.20 -5.70
N GLY A 692 13.43 21.63 -4.52
CA GLY A 692 12.12 21.64 -3.86
C GLY A 692 11.09 20.77 -4.60
N PRO A 693 9.80 20.86 -4.22
CA PRO A 693 8.72 20.18 -4.93
C PRO A 693 8.60 20.66 -6.37
N LEU A 694 8.25 19.76 -7.30
CA LEU A 694 8.10 20.08 -8.73
C LEU A 694 7.13 21.24 -9.00
N ALA A 695 6.04 21.35 -8.23
CA ALA A 695 5.09 22.46 -8.34
C ALA A 695 5.72 23.85 -8.09
N SER A 696 6.85 23.92 -7.36
CA SER A 696 7.58 25.18 -7.17
C SER A 696 8.37 25.59 -8.41
N LEU A 697 8.79 24.60 -9.20
CA LEU A 697 9.58 24.79 -10.43
C LEU A 697 8.73 25.42 -11.54
N ASP A 698 7.43 25.19 -11.60
CA ASP A 698 6.58 25.78 -12.64
C ASP A 698 6.46 27.32 -12.57
N ARG A 699 7.05 27.96 -11.54
CA ARG A 699 7.03 29.43 -11.35
C ARG A 699 8.24 30.12 -12.00
N PRO A 700 8.05 31.14 -12.87
CA PRO A 700 9.13 31.83 -13.59
C PRO A 700 10.18 32.53 -12.71
N ALA A 701 9.84 32.88 -11.47
CA ALA A 701 10.69 33.68 -10.57
C ALA A 701 11.43 32.86 -9.49
N LEU A 702 11.45 31.53 -9.60
CA LEU A 702 12.06 30.67 -8.56
C LEU A 702 13.59 30.87 -8.47
N GLN A 703 14.10 31.02 -7.25
CA GLN A 703 15.54 30.97 -7.00
C GLN A 703 15.95 29.55 -6.62
N ILE A 704 16.96 29.02 -7.32
CA ILE A 704 17.54 27.70 -7.05
C ILE A 704 18.98 27.93 -6.57
N PRO A 705 19.21 28.04 -5.26
CA PRO A 705 20.52 28.43 -4.76
C PRO A 705 21.57 27.33 -4.97
N MET A 706 21.13 26.08 -5.04
CA MET A 706 22.02 24.93 -4.94
C MET A 706 21.54 23.77 -5.82
N PRO A 707 21.58 23.91 -7.15
CA PRO A 707 21.10 22.88 -8.06
C PRO A 707 21.96 21.62 -7.98
N ASP A 708 21.43 20.53 -8.55
CA ASP A 708 22.21 19.33 -8.82
C ASP A 708 23.23 19.66 -9.92
N PRO A 709 24.55 19.59 -9.63
CA PRO A 709 25.58 19.94 -10.60
C PRO A 709 25.62 18.99 -11.80
N ARG A 710 24.91 17.85 -11.75
CA ARG A 710 24.80 16.89 -12.85
C ARG A 710 23.76 17.29 -13.90
N LEU A 711 22.85 18.21 -13.58
CA LEU A 711 21.65 18.53 -14.38
C LEU A 711 21.61 20.03 -14.78
N PRO A 712 22.46 20.47 -15.73
CA PRO A 712 22.60 21.88 -16.09
C PRO A 712 21.32 22.48 -16.70
N PHE A 713 20.46 21.67 -17.33
CA PHE A 713 19.22 22.16 -17.94
C PHE A 713 18.08 22.35 -16.94
N ALA A 714 18.18 21.80 -15.73
CA ALA A 714 17.19 22.00 -14.66
C ALA A 714 17.15 23.46 -14.16
N VAL A 715 18.21 24.23 -14.43
CA VAL A 715 18.32 25.66 -14.06
C VAL A 715 18.25 26.61 -15.24
N LEU A 716 17.88 26.12 -16.43
CA LEU A 716 17.78 26.95 -17.63
C LEU A 716 16.80 28.11 -17.42
N GLY A 717 17.22 29.31 -17.78
CA GLY A 717 16.47 30.56 -17.59
C GLY A 717 16.56 31.14 -16.16
N LEU A 718 17.25 30.50 -15.22
CA LEU A 718 17.34 30.95 -13.83
C LEU A 718 18.70 31.56 -13.50
N LYS A 719 18.78 32.41 -12.45
CA LYS A 719 20.05 33.03 -12.02
C LYS A 719 21.18 32.02 -11.80
N ALA A 720 20.85 30.82 -11.33
CA ALA A 720 21.80 29.74 -11.05
C ALA A 720 22.58 29.28 -12.30
N GLN A 721 22.03 29.44 -13.51
CA GLN A 721 22.73 29.11 -14.76
C GLN A 721 23.98 29.97 -15.00
N HIS A 722 24.04 31.15 -14.37
CA HIS A 722 25.16 32.08 -14.51
C HIS A 722 26.27 31.85 -13.46
N ALA A 723 26.11 30.85 -12.58
CA ALA A 723 27.10 30.54 -11.56
C ALA A 723 28.42 29.98 -12.14
N HIS A 724 29.52 30.24 -11.44
CA HIS A 724 30.86 29.72 -11.78
C HIS A 724 30.85 28.18 -11.72
N GLY A 725 30.84 27.53 -12.88
CA GLY A 725 30.80 26.06 -13.00
C GLY A 725 29.65 25.51 -13.84
N TRP A 726 28.59 26.28 -14.14
CA TRP A 726 27.48 25.79 -14.98
C TRP A 726 27.94 25.34 -16.37
N ARG A 727 28.81 26.12 -17.04
CA ARG A 727 29.38 25.74 -18.34
C ARG A 727 30.21 24.45 -18.27
N GLN A 728 30.89 24.22 -17.16
CA GLN A 728 31.62 22.97 -16.93
C GLN A 728 30.63 21.80 -16.76
N ALA A 729 29.58 21.97 -15.95
CA ALA A 729 28.51 20.97 -15.83
C ALA A 729 27.87 20.63 -17.18
N LEU A 730 27.56 21.64 -17.99
CA LEU A 730 27.05 21.48 -19.34
C LEU A 730 27.98 20.65 -20.24
N ALA A 731 29.29 20.90 -20.18
CA ALA A 731 30.25 20.12 -20.96
C ALA A 731 30.31 18.65 -20.53
N HIS A 732 30.15 18.34 -19.23
CA HIS A 732 30.18 16.97 -18.71
C HIS A 732 28.85 16.21 -18.86
N TYR A 733 27.75 16.93 -19.09
CA TYR A 733 26.43 16.36 -19.34
C TYR A 733 26.38 15.56 -20.65
N TRP A 734 27.16 15.96 -21.65
CA TRP A 734 27.19 15.31 -22.96
C TRP A 734 28.20 14.16 -23.01
N CYS A 735 27.76 13.02 -23.54
CA CYS A 735 28.57 11.83 -23.80
C CYS A 735 28.90 11.76 -25.29
N PRO A 736 30.16 11.98 -25.72
CA PRO A 736 30.53 11.98 -27.13
C PRO A 736 30.49 10.57 -27.72
N ILE A 737 29.99 10.44 -28.94
CA ILE A 737 29.94 9.20 -29.72
C ILE A 737 30.58 9.45 -31.09
N GLU A 738 31.62 8.66 -31.38
CA GLU A 738 32.31 8.69 -32.67
C GLU A 738 31.51 8.00 -33.77
N ALA A 739 31.62 8.57 -34.98
CA ALA A 739 31.15 7.95 -36.20
C ALA A 739 31.85 6.60 -36.45
N GLY A 740 31.24 5.76 -37.29
CA GLY A 740 31.84 4.52 -37.76
C GLY A 740 31.03 3.26 -37.45
N PRO A 741 31.65 2.08 -37.63
CA PRO A 741 30.95 0.81 -37.55
C PRO A 741 30.65 0.38 -36.11
N PHE A 742 29.53 -0.32 -35.95
CA PHE A 742 29.12 -0.97 -34.70
C PHE A 742 28.21 -2.17 -34.98
N TRP A 743 27.95 -2.99 -33.97
CA TRP A 743 27.02 -4.11 -34.06
C TRP A 743 25.63 -3.67 -33.61
N SER A 744 24.61 -3.98 -34.42
CA SER A 744 23.20 -3.71 -34.13
C SER A 744 22.39 -5.01 -34.23
N GLY A 745 21.44 -5.20 -33.31
CA GLY A 745 20.59 -6.40 -33.23
C GLY A 745 20.37 -6.89 -31.80
N ASP A 746 19.36 -7.69 -31.56
CA ASP A 746 18.97 -8.19 -30.22
C ASP A 746 19.22 -9.70 -30.02
N GLU A 747 19.94 -10.32 -30.96
CA GLU A 747 20.48 -11.67 -30.80
C GLU A 747 21.42 -11.78 -29.59
N ARG A 748 21.28 -12.88 -28.85
CA ARG A 748 22.17 -13.27 -27.75
C ARG A 748 22.89 -14.57 -28.10
N PRO A 749 24.16 -14.75 -27.72
CA PRO A 749 24.78 -16.07 -27.77
C PRO A 749 23.97 -17.05 -26.91
N PRO A 750 23.79 -18.32 -27.33
CA PRO A 750 22.99 -19.29 -26.59
C PRO A 750 23.56 -19.47 -25.19
N GLN A 751 22.77 -19.13 -24.17
CA GLN A 751 23.11 -19.44 -22.79
C GLN A 751 23.24 -20.96 -22.66
N ARG A 752 24.44 -21.46 -22.29
CA ARG A 752 24.58 -22.82 -21.78
C ARG A 752 23.91 -22.87 -20.41
N ASP A 753 22.60 -23.09 -20.40
CA ASP A 753 21.88 -23.44 -19.19
C ASP A 753 22.32 -24.85 -18.76
N THR A 754 23.23 -24.92 -17.80
CA THR A 754 23.70 -26.17 -17.19
C THR A 754 22.87 -26.57 -15.97
N ARG A 755 21.78 -25.84 -15.65
CA ARG A 755 21.06 -26.01 -14.39
C ARG A 755 19.60 -26.47 -14.51
N ASN A 756 18.99 -26.46 -15.70
CA ASN A 756 17.60 -26.92 -15.81
C ASN A 756 17.26 -27.71 -17.10
N PRO A 757 17.30 -29.06 -17.06
CA PRO A 757 16.89 -29.90 -18.17
C PRO A 757 15.41 -29.78 -18.57
N LEU A 758 14.52 -29.27 -17.69
CA LEU A 758 13.08 -29.16 -17.97
C LEU A 758 12.73 -28.00 -18.91
N ALA A 759 13.54 -26.93 -18.97
CA ALA A 759 13.26 -25.77 -19.84
C ALA A 759 13.23 -26.15 -21.33
N LYS A 760 14.01 -27.17 -21.74
CA LYS A 760 13.98 -27.71 -23.11
C LYS A 760 12.68 -28.46 -23.45
N ALA A 761 12.00 -29.03 -22.45
CA ALA A 761 10.76 -29.78 -22.68
C ALA A 761 9.56 -28.85 -22.82
N THR A 762 9.50 -27.77 -22.04
CA THR A 762 8.42 -26.77 -22.08
C THR A 762 8.40 -25.98 -23.40
N ASP A 763 9.58 -25.71 -23.97
CA ASP A 763 9.74 -25.00 -25.25
C ASP A 763 9.23 -25.85 -26.44
N MET A 764 9.36 -27.17 -26.34
CA MET A 764 8.89 -28.12 -27.35
C MET A 764 7.37 -28.31 -27.30
N VAL A 765 6.76 -28.24 -26.12
CA VAL A 765 5.29 -28.32 -25.94
C VAL A 765 4.59 -27.04 -26.42
N ARG A 766 5.16 -25.85 -26.19
CA ARG A 766 4.62 -24.57 -26.71
C ARG A 766 4.54 -24.53 -28.24
N ARG A 767 5.54 -25.09 -28.94
CA ARG A 767 5.53 -25.18 -30.42
C ARG A 767 4.47 -26.12 -30.98
N THR A 768 3.94 -27.03 -30.16
CA THR A 768 2.98 -28.05 -30.62
C THR A 768 1.51 -27.59 -30.49
N LEU A 769 1.24 -26.51 -29.73
CA LEU A 769 -0.13 -26.06 -29.40
C LEU A 769 -0.60 -24.78 -30.12
N GLY A 770 0.05 -24.37 -31.22
CA GLY A 770 -0.54 -23.44 -32.20
C GLY A 770 -0.87 -22.02 -31.69
N GLY A 771 -0.37 -21.61 -30.52
CA GLY A 771 -0.41 -20.20 -30.12
C GLY A 771 0.52 -19.40 -31.03
N GLN A 772 0.00 -18.41 -31.75
CA GLN A 772 0.84 -17.50 -32.53
C GLN A 772 1.81 -16.79 -31.58
N ALA A 773 3.07 -17.22 -31.61
CA ALA A 773 4.17 -16.56 -30.93
C ALA A 773 4.28 -15.13 -31.46
N ARG A 774 3.95 -14.15 -30.61
CA ARG A 774 4.15 -12.73 -30.89
C ARG A 774 5.65 -12.45 -30.74
N ASP A 775 6.29 -12.23 -31.90
CA ASP A 775 7.66 -11.75 -32.12
C ASP A 775 8.84 -12.57 -31.55
N GLU A 776 9.07 -13.78 -32.11
CA GLU A 776 10.32 -14.53 -31.94
C GLU A 776 11.35 -14.32 -33.08
N HIS A 777 11.26 -13.20 -33.81
CA HIS A 777 12.30 -12.83 -34.78
C HIS A 777 13.30 -11.84 -34.17
N ARG A 778 14.08 -12.31 -33.19
CA ARG A 778 15.28 -11.58 -32.75
C ARG A 778 16.18 -11.36 -33.95
N GLU A 779 16.56 -10.12 -34.19
CA GLU A 779 17.44 -9.74 -35.27
C GLU A 779 18.88 -10.17 -34.95
N PRO A 780 19.54 -10.91 -35.87
CA PRO A 780 20.93 -11.29 -35.70
C PRO A 780 21.81 -10.05 -35.64
N LEU A 781 22.91 -10.14 -34.88
CA LEU A 781 23.87 -9.05 -34.78
C LEU A 781 24.49 -8.77 -36.17
N ARG A 782 24.35 -7.54 -36.64
CA ARG A 782 24.87 -7.08 -37.94
C ARG A 782 25.72 -5.84 -37.76
N ARG A 783 26.71 -5.71 -38.62
CA ARG A 783 27.56 -4.53 -38.65
C ARG A 783 26.84 -3.40 -39.41
N VAL A 784 26.59 -2.29 -38.72
CA VAL A 784 25.99 -1.06 -39.25
C VAL A 784 27.01 0.07 -39.08
N THR A 785 26.98 1.08 -39.95
CA THR A 785 27.89 2.23 -39.90
C THR A 785 27.11 3.51 -39.68
N LEU A 786 27.36 4.20 -38.56
CA LEU A 786 26.89 5.57 -38.35
C LEU A 786 27.83 6.53 -39.09
N ARG A 787 27.26 7.46 -39.86
CA ARG A 787 28.01 8.33 -40.78
C ARG A 787 28.51 9.62 -40.12
N HIS A 788 28.00 9.94 -38.95
CA HIS A 788 28.27 11.19 -38.24
C HIS A 788 28.59 10.90 -36.77
N HIS A 789 29.29 11.86 -36.16
CA HIS A 789 29.47 11.91 -34.73
C HIS A 789 28.31 12.70 -34.11
N TYR A 790 28.01 12.44 -32.86
CA TYR A 790 27.01 13.16 -32.09
C TYR A 790 27.36 13.07 -30.61
N LYS A 791 26.60 13.79 -29.77
CA LYS A 791 26.70 13.63 -28.32
C LYS A 791 25.34 13.24 -27.78
N ILE A 792 25.29 12.25 -26.89
CA ILE A 792 24.06 11.85 -26.22
C ILE A 792 24.03 12.40 -24.80
N ALA A 793 22.86 12.77 -24.29
CA ALA A 793 22.72 13.19 -22.91
C ALA A 793 23.12 12.04 -21.96
N ARG A 794 23.89 12.36 -20.91
CA ARG A 794 24.32 11.37 -19.90
C ARG A 794 23.15 10.70 -19.19
N TYR A 795 22.02 11.39 -19.11
CA TYR A 795 20.85 11.06 -18.31
C TYR A 795 19.57 11.20 -19.15
N PRO A 796 18.50 10.41 -18.90
CA PRO A 796 17.17 10.75 -19.42
C PRO A 796 16.77 12.14 -18.96
N VAL A 797 15.92 12.83 -19.72
CA VAL A 797 15.40 14.15 -19.32
C VAL A 797 14.63 13.99 -18.02
N THR A 798 14.98 14.80 -17.02
CA THR A 798 14.38 14.76 -15.69
C THR A 798 13.16 15.65 -15.57
N ASN A 799 12.31 15.43 -14.56
CA ASN A 799 11.18 16.30 -14.26
C ASN A 799 11.60 17.77 -14.08
N ALA A 800 12.74 18.05 -13.43
CA ALA A 800 13.21 19.42 -13.22
C ALA A 800 13.61 20.11 -14.54
N GLU A 801 14.21 19.38 -15.46
CA GLU A 801 14.54 19.86 -16.81
C GLU A 801 13.26 20.11 -17.61
N PHE A 802 12.32 19.16 -17.60
CA PHE A 802 11.04 19.32 -18.31
C PHE A 802 10.17 20.42 -17.72
N ALA A 803 10.23 20.66 -16.40
CA ALA A 803 9.51 21.76 -15.74
C ALA A 803 9.95 23.14 -16.27
N ARG A 804 11.19 23.28 -16.77
CA ARG A 804 11.62 24.52 -17.43
C ARG A 804 10.85 24.75 -18.73
N PHE A 805 10.60 23.70 -19.51
CA PHE A 805 9.79 23.77 -20.72
C PHE A 805 8.33 24.12 -20.41
N VAL A 806 7.75 23.49 -19.38
CA VAL A 806 6.39 23.81 -18.90
C VAL A 806 6.32 25.28 -18.47
N ALA A 807 7.22 25.72 -17.59
CA ALA A 807 7.27 27.09 -17.06
C ALA A 807 7.51 28.14 -18.16
N ALA A 808 8.19 27.78 -19.25
CA ALA A 808 8.41 28.64 -20.41
C ALA A 808 7.20 28.73 -21.35
N GLY A 809 6.06 28.12 -21.00
CA GLY A 809 4.86 28.11 -21.83
C GLY A 809 4.94 27.14 -23.01
N GLY A 810 5.68 26.03 -22.86
CA GLY A 810 5.93 25.06 -23.92
C GLY A 810 4.67 24.43 -24.54
N TYR A 811 3.61 24.26 -23.76
CA TYR A 811 2.32 23.74 -24.22
C TYR A 811 1.41 24.81 -24.84
N GLN A 812 1.77 26.08 -24.74
CA GLN A 812 0.98 27.21 -25.24
C GLN A 812 1.52 27.75 -26.58
N GLN A 813 2.73 27.35 -26.98
CA GLN A 813 3.44 27.92 -28.12
C GLN A 813 3.55 26.91 -29.26
N GLN A 814 2.79 27.12 -30.33
CA GLN A 814 2.75 26.25 -31.52
C GLN A 814 4.12 25.99 -32.14
N GLN A 815 5.03 26.98 -32.10
CA GLN A 815 6.35 26.90 -32.75
C GLN A 815 7.25 25.76 -32.26
N TRP A 816 6.96 25.18 -31.08
CA TRP A 816 7.71 24.03 -30.57
C TRP A 816 7.21 22.71 -31.13
N TRP A 817 5.98 22.65 -31.61
CA TRP A 817 5.30 21.41 -31.97
C TRP A 817 5.48 21.08 -33.44
N THR A 818 5.43 19.79 -33.76
CA THR A 818 5.20 19.38 -35.16
C THR A 818 3.76 19.70 -35.57
N GLU A 819 3.48 19.60 -36.86
CA GLU A 819 2.10 19.73 -37.37
C GLU A 819 1.17 18.70 -36.70
N HIS A 820 1.54 17.42 -36.71
CA HIS A 820 0.73 16.36 -36.10
C HIS A 820 0.68 16.47 -34.56
N GLY A 821 1.80 16.86 -33.93
CA GLY A 821 1.86 17.07 -32.49
C GLY A 821 0.97 18.21 -32.02
N TRP A 822 0.93 19.33 -32.75
CA TRP A 822 0.05 20.45 -32.42
C TRP A 822 -1.41 20.07 -32.60
N ALA A 823 -1.75 19.37 -33.70
CA ALA A 823 -3.11 18.88 -33.94
C ALA A 823 -3.57 17.93 -32.82
N TRP A 824 -2.69 17.02 -32.37
CA TRP A 824 -2.96 16.15 -31.23
C TRP A 824 -3.22 16.97 -29.96
N LEU A 825 -2.36 17.92 -29.60
CA LEU A 825 -2.51 18.74 -28.39
C LEU A 825 -3.84 19.51 -28.39
N GLN A 826 -4.22 20.09 -29.52
CA GLN A 826 -5.49 20.80 -29.67
C GLN A 826 -6.68 19.87 -29.44
N SER A 827 -6.64 18.64 -29.97
CA SER A 827 -7.71 17.65 -29.76
C SER A 827 -7.88 17.26 -28.28
N GLU A 828 -6.78 17.22 -27.52
CA GLU A 828 -6.76 16.86 -26.09
C GLU A 828 -7.20 18.01 -25.15
N GLN A 829 -7.24 19.23 -25.66
CA GLN A 829 -7.73 20.41 -24.96
C GLN A 829 -9.22 20.69 -25.21
N GLN A 830 -9.82 20.09 -26.25
CA GLN A 830 -11.25 20.21 -26.53
C GLN A 830 -12.08 19.64 -25.35
N GLY A 831 -12.96 20.48 -24.77
CA GLY A 831 -13.80 20.12 -23.62
C GLY A 831 -13.22 20.44 -22.23
N LYS A 832 -11.97 20.90 -22.12
CA LYS A 832 -11.41 21.40 -20.85
C LYS A 832 -11.69 22.89 -20.71
N ASN A 833 -12.24 23.31 -19.56
CA ASN A 833 -12.53 24.72 -19.29
C ASN A 833 -11.25 25.46 -18.84
N PRO A 834 -10.71 26.43 -19.63
CA PRO A 834 -9.52 27.18 -19.25
C PRO A 834 -9.71 28.01 -17.98
N ALA A 835 -10.95 28.40 -17.66
CA ALA A 835 -11.28 29.18 -16.45
C ALA A 835 -11.11 28.40 -15.14
N LEU A 836 -10.93 27.07 -15.20
CA LEU A 836 -10.65 26.22 -14.03
C LEU A 836 -9.15 26.06 -13.74
N GLY A 837 -8.27 26.73 -14.49
CA GLY A 837 -6.81 26.66 -14.26
C GLY A 837 -6.14 25.37 -14.76
N ASN A 838 -6.81 24.59 -15.60
CA ASN A 838 -6.29 23.34 -16.17
C ASN A 838 -5.28 23.63 -17.31
N GLU A 839 -4.07 24.07 -16.96
CA GLU A 839 -2.95 24.03 -17.90
C GLU A 839 -2.63 22.59 -18.29
N TYR A 840 -2.37 22.35 -19.57
CA TYR A 840 -2.03 21.02 -20.05
C TYR A 840 -0.62 20.61 -19.60
N ARG A 841 -0.51 19.42 -19.00
CA ARG A 841 0.71 18.88 -18.39
C ARG A 841 0.88 17.39 -18.73
N PRO A 842 2.05 16.79 -18.49
CA PRO A 842 2.25 15.34 -18.59
C PRO A 842 1.23 14.55 -17.75
N ARG A 843 0.89 13.32 -18.19
CA ARG A 843 -0.24 12.55 -17.63
C ARG A 843 -0.17 12.32 -16.12
N VAL A 844 1.04 12.14 -15.58
CA VAL A 844 1.29 11.78 -14.17
C VAL A 844 2.05 12.87 -13.40
N TRP A 845 2.01 14.11 -13.89
CA TRP A 845 2.82 15.23 -13.38
C TRP A 845 2.62 15.56 -11.89
N ASP A 846 1.39 15.42 -11.40
CA ASP A 846 1.04 15.76 -10.02
C ASP A 846 1.11 14.56 -9.05
N GLU A 847 1.47 13.37 -9.55
CA GLU A 847 1.61 12.16 -8.75
C GLU A 847 3.00 12.10 -8.08
N LEU A 848 3.06 12.13 -6.74
CA LEU A 848 4.32 12.19 -5.98
C LEU A 848 5.32 11.07 -6.30
N ARG A 849 4.82 9.88 -6.65
CA ARG A 849 5.66 8.73 -7.00
C ARG A 849 6.44 8.91 -8.31
N TRP A 850 6.02 9.84 -9.17
CA TRP A 850 6.60 10.07 -10.50
C TRP A 850 7.20 11.48 -10.67
N ASN A 851 6.99 12.39 -9.72
CA ASN A 851 7.25 13.80 -9.90
C ASN A 851 8.47 14.33 -9.11
N ASN A 852 9.35 13.45 -8.62
CA ASN A 852 10.58 13.92 -7.98
C ASN A 852 11.44 14.69 -9.02
N PRO A 853 12.03 15.83 -8.66
CA PRO A 853 12.76 16.69 -9.61
C PRO A 853 13.84 15.97 -10.44
N ILE A 854 14.50 14.96 -9.90
CA ILE A 854 15.59 14.26 -10.59
C ILE A 854 15.24 12.82 -11.02
N GLN A 855 13.96 12.44 -10.95
CA GLN A 855 13.46 11.28 -11.70
C GLN A 855 13.34 11.65 -13.18
N PRO A 856 13.46 10.67 -14.10
CA PRO A 856 13.09 10.86 -15.50
C PRO A 856 11.66 11.36 -15.62
N VAL A 857 11.41 12.28 -16.54
CA VAL A 857 10.05 12.67 -16.90
C VAL A 857 9.34 11.50 -17.57
N VAL A 858 8.13 11.21 -17.10
CA VAL A 858 7.28 10.11 -17.61
C VAL A 858 5.86 10.58 -17.86
N GLY A 859 5.07 9.78 -18.57
CA GLY A 859 3.71 10.18 -18.98
C GLY A 859 3.72 11.24 -20.07
N VAL A 860 4.81 11.31 -20.83
CA VAL A 860 5.01 12.15 -22.02
C VAL A 860 5.03 11.28 -23.27
N ASN A 861 4.49 11.82 -24.36
CA ASN A 861 4.51 11.17 -25.66
C ASN A 861 5.66 11.65 -26.55
N TRP A 862 5.74 11.11 -27.77
CA TRP A 862 6.78 11.48 -28.72
C TRP A 862 6.72 12.96 -29.12
N TYR A 863 5.50 13.49 -29.33
CA TYR A 863 5.31 14.89 -29.73
C TYR A 863 5.79 15.87 -28.67
N GLU A 864 5.52 15.59 -27.39
CA GLU A 864 6.00 16.37 -26.25
C GLU A 864 7.52 16.34 -26.15
N ALA A 865 8.12 15.15 -26.31
CA ALA A 865 9.56 14.97 -26.28
C ALA A 865 10.25 15.72 -27.44
N SER A 866 9.67 15.67 -28.65
CA SER A 866 10.11 16.42 -29.82
C SER A 866 9.98 17.94 -29.61
N ALA A 867 8.87 18.40 -29.02
CA ALA A 867 8.65 19.81 -28.72
C ALA A 867 9.65 20.36 -27.70
N TYR A 868 9.95 19.58 -26.66
CA TYR A 868 11.02 19.90 -25.71
C TYR A 868 12.38 20.07 -26.41
N CYS A 869 12.72 19.19 -27.36
CA CYS A 869 13.97 19.26 -28.10
C CYS A 869 14.09 20.55 -28.95
N ARG A 870 13.01 20.94 -29.63
CA ARG A 870 12.96 22.20 -30.41
C ARG A 870 13.12 23.42 -29.50
N TRP A 871 12.40 23.44 -28.38
CA TRP A 871 12.52 24.49 -27.38
C TRP A 871 13.96 24.58 -26.85
N LEU A 872 14.55 23.46 -26.45
CA LEU A 872 15.91 23.43 -25.90
C LEU A 872 16.97 23.85 -26.93
N SER A 873 16.76 23.52 -28.21
CA SER A 873 17.61 24.00 -29.30
C SER A 873 17.59 25.53 -29.39
N ALA A 874 16.39 26.12 -29.43
CA ALA A 874 16.23 27.57 -29.49
C ALA A 874 16.80 28.28 -28.25
N GLN A 875 16.65 27.67 -27.06
CA GLN A 875 17.31 28.16 -25.85
C GLN A 875 18.83 28.09 -25.96
N GLY A 876 19.36 27.02 -26.55
CA GLY A 876 20.81 26.86 -26.73
C GLY A 876 21.43 27.85 -27.69
N HIS A 877 20.77 28.12 -28.81
CA HIS A 877 21.22 29.14 -29.78
C HIS A 877 21.12 30.55 -29.18
N SER A 878 19.98 30.91 -28.60
CA SER A 878 19.80 32.24 -28.01
C SER A 878 20.75 32.54 -26.85
N GLN A 879 21.17 31.51 -26.11
CA GLN A 879 22.12 31.65 -25.00
C GLN A 879 23.58 31.39 -25.40
N GLY A 880 23.83 31.02 -26.66
CA GLY A 880 25.17 30.84 -27.23
C GLY A 880 25.98 29.65 -26.67
N TRP A 881 25.31 28.62 -26.13
CA TRP A 881 25.98 27.38 -25.71
C TRP A 881 25.80 26.22 -26.70
N LEU A 882 24.82 26.34 -27.60
CA LEU A 882 24.65 25.44 -28.74
C LEU A 882 25.16 26.15 -30.00
N PRO A 883 26.08 25.56 -30.77
CA PRO A 883 26.48 26.10 -32.07
C PRO A 883 25.31 26.19 -33.05
N ASP A 884 25.31 27.18 -33.93
CA ASP A 884 24.20 27.46 -34.86
C ASP A 884 23.90 26.29 -35.80
N GLU A 885 24.93 25.55 -36.21
CA GLU A 885 24.81 24.38 -37.07
C GLU A 885 24.32 23.11 -36.35
N GLN A 886 24.21 23.16 -35.02
CA GLN A 886 23.81 22.01 -34.19
C GLN A 886 22.41 22.20 -33.62
N ILE A 887 21.73 21.07 -33.41
CA ILE A 887 20.40 21.00 -32.85
C ILE A 887 20.35 19.98 -31.72
N ILE A 888 19.37 20.15 -30.84
CA ILE A 888 18.94 19.13 -29.90
C ILE A 888 17.74 18.38 -30.49
N ARG A 889 17.79 17.05 -30.49
CA ARG A 889 16.70 16.19 -30.99
C ARG A 889 16.65 14.87 -30.23
N LEU A 890 15.63 14.07 -30.52
CA LEU A 890 15.61 12.66 -30.12
C LEU A 890 16.68 11.87 -30.91
N PRO A 891 17.32 10.87 -30.29
CA PRO A 891 18.23 9.97 -31.01
C PRO A 891 17.45 9.18 -32.06
N THR A 892 18.10 8.75 -33.14
CA THR A 892 17.59 7.62 -33.93
C THR A 892 17.81 6.32 -33.16
N TRP A 893 17.10 5.25 -33.53
CA TRP A 893 17.31 3.93 -32.92
C TRP A 893 18.78 3.49 -33.00
N LEU A 894 19.42 3.67 -34.15
CA LEU A 894 20.81 3.28 -34.36
C LEU A 894 21.80 4.11 -33.53
N GLU A 895 21.52 5.40 -33.34
CA GLU A 895 22.30 6.23 -32.41
C GLU A 895 22.14 5.72 -30.98
N TRP A 896 20.90 5.50 -30.55
CA TRP A 896 20.61 5.00 -29.21
C TRP A 896 21.32 3.67 -28.92
N GLU A 897 21.18 2.69 -29.83
CA GLU A 897 21.81 1.38 -29.69
C GLU A 897 23.35 1.49 -29.73
N ARG A 898 23.91 2.37 -30.56
CA ARG A 898 25.35 2.65 -30.55
C ARG A 898 25.83 3.17 -29.21
N ALA A 899 25.08 4.09 -28.59
CA ALA A 899 25.43 4.63 -27.29
C ALA A 899 25.38 3.53 -26.20
N ALA A 900 24.39 2.64 -26.28
CA ALA A 900 24.25 1.52 -25.36
C ALA A 900 25.32 0.43 -25.57
N ARG A 901 25.55 -0.01 -26.81
CA ARG A 901 26.41 -1.16 -27.11
C ARG A 901 27.88 -0.83 -27.34
N HIS A 902 28.22 0.40 -27.71
CA HIS A 902 29.56 0.77 -28.16
C HIS A 902 29.94 0.10 -29.51
N THR A 903 31.16 -0.40 -29.69
CA THR A 903 31.71 -0.95 -30.96
C THR A 903 31.73 -2.48 -31.05
N ASP A 904 31.53 -3.17 -29.94
CA ASP A 904 31.63 -4.63 -29.83
C ASP A 904 30.24 -5.29 -29.76
N GLN A 905 30.21 -6.60 -29.49
CA GLN A 905 28.99 -7.41 -29.45
C GLN A 905 28.41 -7.55 -28.03
N ARG A 906 28.75 -6.66 -27.09
CA ARG A 906 28.24 -6.75 -25.71
C ARG A 906 26.70 -6.78 -25.69
N PRO A 907 26.08 -7.59 -24.84
CA PRO A 907 24.63 -7.63 -24.72
C PRO A 907 24.06 -6.46 -23.90
N HIS A 908 24.84 -5.87 -23.00
CA HIS A 908 24.42 -4.78 -22.10
C HIS A 908 25.42 -3.62 -22.12
N PRO A 909 25.04 -2.40 -21.70
CA PRO A 909 25.95 -1.26 -21.65
C PRO A 909 27.20 -1.50 -20.81
N TRP A 910 27.02 -2.19 -19.68
CA TRP A 910 28.10 -2.56 -18.76
C TRP A 910 28.89 -3.81 -19.18
N GLY A 911 28.59 -4.43 -20.32
CA GLY A 911 29.30 -5.62 -20.84
C GLY A 911 28.51 -6.93 -20.73
N ASP A 912 29.22 -8.03 -20.53
CA ASP A 912 28.65 -9.40 -20.61
C ASP A 912 27.98 -9.88 -19.31
N ALA A 913 28.19 -9.19 -18.19
CA ALA A 913 27.58 -9.57 -16.91
C ALA A 913 26.05 -9.49 -17.02
N PRO A 914 25.31 -10.47 -16.45
CA PRO A 914 23.85 -10.43 -16.47
C PRO A 914 23.33 -9.18 -15.75
N PRO A 915 22.10 -8.72 -16.08
CA PRO A 915 21.43 -7.67 -15.35
C PRO A 915 21.26 -8.04 -13.87
N ASP A 916 21.39 -7.05 -12.99
CA ASP A 916 21.04 -7.16 -11.58
C ASP A 916 20.56 -5.80 -11.05
N ALA A 917 19.96 -5.81 -9.86
CA ALA A 917 19.38 -4.63 -9.22
C ALA A 917 20.40 -3.50 -8.95
N GLU A 918 21.71 -3.77 -9.07
CA GLU A 918 22.77 -2.77 -8.89
C GLU A 918 23.19 -2.10 -10.21
N ARG A 919 22.82 -2.69 -11.36
CA ARG A 919 23.14 -2.19 -12.71
C ARG A 919 21.98 -1.53 -13.41
N ALA A 920 20.75 -1.93 -13.12
CA ALA A 920 19.58 -1.35 -13.76
C ALA A 920 18.35 -1.44 -12.87
N ASN A 921 17.39 -0.57 -13.14
CA ASN A 921 16.04 -0.65 -12.58
C ASN A 921 15.14 -1.43 -13.54
N TYR A 922 14.68 -2.62 -13.16
CA TYR A 922 13.81 -3.49 -13.96
C TYR A 922 12.97 -4.36 -13.00
N ALA A 923 12.12 -5.26 -13.48
CA ALA A 923 11.19 -5.99 -12.61
C ALA A 923 11.84 -6.65 -11.38
N ALA A 924 13.04 -7.22 -11.53
CA ALA A 924 13.75 -7.88 -10.42
C ALA A 924 14.50 -6.92 -9.48
N SER A 925 14.52 -5.61 -9.76
CA SER A 925 14.99 -4.59 -8.81
C SER A 925 13.99 -4.38 -7.67
N GLU A 926 12.73 -4.77 -7.89
CA GLU A 926 11.60 -4.62 -6.95
C GLU A 926 11.37 -3.17 -6.47
N LEU A 927 11.88 -2.16 -7.19
CA LEU A 927 11.61 -0.75 -6.87
C LEU A 927 10.18 -0.34 -7.26
N GLY A 928 9.62 -0.90 -8.33
CA GLY A 928 8.22 -0.69 -8.74
C GLY A 928 7.87 0.72 -9.27
N LEU A 929 8.88 1.58 -9.45
CA LEU A 929 8.78 2.92 -10.04
C LEU A 929 10.13 3.33 -10.65
N SER A 930 10.14 4.45 -11.39
CA SER A 930 11.38 5.04 -11.90
C SER A 930 12.24 5.54 -10.75
N ALA A 931 13.53 5.27 -10.81
CA ALA A 931 14.49 5.77 -9.84
C ALA A 931 15.04 7.13 -10.28
N PRO A 932 15.43 7.99 -9.32
CA PRO A 932 16.28 9.13 -9.58
C PRO A 932 17.46 8.78 -10.47
N THR A 933 17.76 9.70 -11.38
CA THR A 933 18.76 9.46 -12.39
C THR A 933 20.18 9.36 -11.78
N GLY A 934 20.92 8.35 -12.24
CA GLY A 934 22.26 8.03 -11.74
C GLY A 934 22.30 7.14 -10.49
N CYS A 935 21.19 6.50 -10.09
CA CYS A 935 21.16 5.50 -9.01
C CYS A 935 21.89 4.18 -9.35
N PHE A 936 22.25 3.93 -10.60
CA PHE A 936 22.87 2.68 -11.06
C PHE A 936 24.27 2.91 -11.66
N PRO A 937 25.28 3.28 -10.85
CA PRO A 937 26.62 3.60 -11.36
C PRO A 937 27.35 2.39 -11.97
N ARG A 938 26.89 1.15 -11.71
CA ARG A 938 27.44 -0.06 -12.36
C ARG A 938 26.81 -0.32 -13.73
N GLY A 939 25.72 0.37 -14.05
CA GLY A 939 25.00 0.25 -15.33
C GLY A 939 25.53 1.16 -16.44
N VAL A 940 26.62 1.88 -16.18
CA VAL A 940 27.14 2.93 -17.06
C VAL A 940 27.67 2.34 -18.37
N ALA A 941 27.26 2.94 -19.49
CA ALA A 941 27.77 2.62 -20.81
C ALA A 941 29.21 3.13 -21.02
N PRO A 942 29.98 2.61 -21.99
CA PRO A 942 31.37 3.05 -22.23
C PRO A 942 31.51 4.55 -22.56
N CYS A 943 30.49 5.13 -23.18
CA CYS A 943 30.42 6.56 -23.48
C CYS A 943 30.15 7.43 -22.23
N GLY A 944 29.83 6.82 -21.10
CA GLY A 944 29.49 7.48 -19.84
C GLY A 944 28.00 7.71 -19.62
N ALA A 945 27.13 7.32 -20.57
CA ALA A 945 25.68 7.42 -20.39
C ALA A 945 25.18 6.45 -19.30
N HIS A 946 24.32 6.93 -18.43
CA HIS A 946 23.66 6.17 -17.38
C HIS A 946 22.24 5.79 -17.80
N ASP A 947 21.70 4.77 -17.15
CA ASP A 947 20.28 4.41 -17.20
C ASP A 947 19.77 4.16 -18.64
N LEU A 948 20.62 3.62 -19.52
CA LEU A 948 20.22 3.25 -20.89
C LEU A 948 19.38 1.96 -20.91
N LEU A 949 19.63 1.00 -20.01
CA LEU A 949 18.75 -0.14 -19.84
C LEU A 949 17.97 -0.02 -18.53
N GLY A 950 16.66 -0.26 -18.62
CA GLY A 950 15.73 -0.16 -17.51
C GLY A 950 15.39 1.29 -17.16
N ASN A 951 14.79 1.48 -16.00
CA ASN A 951 14.27 2.74 -15.49
C ASN A 951 13.08 3.28 -16.31
N VAL A 952 13.31 3.71 -17.54
CA VAL A 952 12.26 4.18 -18.46
C VAL A 952 12.58 3.75 -19.90
N MET A 953 11.54 3.50 -20.70
CA MET A 953 11.70 3.48 -22.16
C MET A 953 12.04 4.88 -22.64
N GLU A 954 12.84 4.96 -23.70
CA GLU A 954 13.24 6.20 -24.32
C GLU A 954 12.73 6.28 -25.76
N TRP A 955 11.96 7.33 -26.04
CA TRP A 955 11.52 7.69 -27.40
C TRP A 955 12.70 7.92 -28.33
N THR A 956 12.61 7.42 -29.56
CA THR A 956 13.56 7.69 -30.65
C THR A 956 12.88 8.39 -31.83
N ALA A 957 13.65 8.89 -32.79
CA ALA A 957 13.16 9.48 -34.04
C ALA A 957 13.22 8.50 -35.22
N THR A 958 12.87 7.22 -35.01
CA THR A 958 12.91 6.20 -36.08
C THR A 958 11.55 5.55 -36.25
N ALA A 959 11.04 5.53 -37.49
CA ALA A 959 9.79 4.85 -37.82
C ALA A 959 9.90 3.33 -37.60
N ALA A 960 8.86 2.72 -37.03
CA ALA A 960 8.79 1.27 -36.83
C ALA A 960 8.81 0.49 -38.15
N GLU A 961 8.32 1.09 -39.23
CA GLU A 961 8.34 0.55 -40.59
C GLU A 961 9.76 0.53 -41.19
N HIS A 962 10.64 1.39 -40.68
CA HIS A 962 12.02 1.57 -41.16
C HIS A 962 13.02 1.52 -40.00
N PRO A 963 13.14 0.38 -39.29
CA PRO A 963 13.91 0.27 -38.04
C PRO A 963 15.42 0.50 -38.17
N ARG A 964 15.90 0.61 -39.40
CA ARG A 964 17.31 0.80 -39.75
C ARG A 964 17.56 2.15 -40.42
N ALA A 965 16.58 3.06 -40.41
CA ALA A 965 16.79 4.41 -40.87
C ALA A 965 17.91 5.06 -40.03
N VAL A 966 18.90 5.60 -40.72
CA VAL A 966 20.01 6.34 -40.09
C VAL A 966 19.60 7.77 -39.78
N GLU A 967 18.75 8.34 -40.64
CA GLU A 967 18.23 9.68 -40.49
C GLU A 967 17.02 9.73 -39.55
N PRO A 968 16.86 10.82 -38.78
CA PRO A 968 15.72 10.99 -37.90
C PRO A 968 14.48 11.41 -38.68
N GLU A 969 13.34 10.83 -38.32
CA GLU A 969 12.03 11.28 -38.77
C GLU A 969 11.64 12.59 -38.09
N ALA A 970 11.14 13.56 -38.85
CA ALA A 970 10.84 14.90 -38.35
C ALA A 970 9.47 14.99 -37.64
N ASP A 971 8.52 14.14 -38.05
CA ASP A 971 7.16 14.07 -37.51
C ASP A 971 6.54 12.67 -37.75
N PHE A 972 5.53 12.33 -36.97
CA PHE A 972 4.81 11.06 -37.11
C PHE A 972 3.31 11.29 -37.14
N GLU A 973 2.62 10.64 -38.08
CA GLU A 973 1.16 10.58 -38.03
C GLU A 973 0.71 9.78 -36.80
N ARG A 974 -0.47 10.09 -36.26
CA ARG A 974 -0.99 9.42 -35.06
C ARG A 974 -1.15 7.90 -35.22
N ALA A 975 -1.34 7.42 -36.45
CA ALA A 975 -1.49 6.01 -36.76
C ALA A 975 -0.16 5.26 -36.94
N SER A 976 0.96 5.98 -37.08
CA SER A 976 2.29 5.39 -37.31
C SER A 976 2.84 4.73 -36.04
N GLY A 977 3.81 3.83 -36.21
CA GLY A 977 4.63 3.31 -35.13
C GLY A 977 5.99 3.99 -35.06
N VAL A 978 6.46 4.30 -33.85
CA VAL A 978 7.78 4.87 -33.57
C VAL A 978 8.59 3.87 -32.76
N ILE A 979 9.86 3.68 -33.09
CA ILE A 979 10.73 2.82 -32.32
C ILE A 979 11.09 3.48 -31.01
N ALA A 980 11.05 2.71 -29.94
CA ALA A 980 11.57 3.11 -28.64
C ALA A 980 12.39 1.99 -28.00
N SER A 981 13.25 2.34 -27.04
CA SER A 981 13.99 1.33 -26.27
C SER A 981 13.03 0.53 -25.39
N TYR A 982 13.05 -0.79 -25.52
CA TYR A 982 12.07 -1.66 -24.86
C TYR A 982 12.58 -2.17 -23.51
N THR A 983 12.97 -1.24 -22.62
CA THR A 983 13.48 -1.57 -21.27
C THR A 983 13.10 -0.50 -20.23
N GLY A 984 12.01 -0.70 -19.49
CA GLY A 984 11.56 0.11 -18.35
C GLY A 984 11.74 -0.57 -16.99
N PHE A 985 11.34 0.10 -15.91
CA PHE A 985 11.46 -0.41 -14.53
C PHE A 985 10.62 -1.66 -14.24
N ASN A 986 9.65 -1.98 -15.09
CA ASN A 986 8.71 -3.10 -14.99
C ASN A 986 9.05 -4.26 -15.92
N ASP A 987 10.09 -4.13 -16.74
CA ASP A 987 10.45 -5.15 -17.73
C ASP A 987 11.21 -6.33 -17.11
N GLU A 988 11.01 -7.50 -17.70
CA GLU A 988 11.69 -8.72 -17.27
C GLU A 988 13.18 -8.74 -17.70
N GLU A 989 13.99 -9.55 -17.01
CA GLU A 989 15.40 -9.77 -17.39
C GLU A 989 15.56 -10.18 -18.86
N ALA A 990 14.54 -10.86 -19.41
CA ALA A 990 14.49 -11.26 -20.81
C ALA A 990 14.48 -10.08 -21.78
N HIS A 991 14.14 -8.84 -21.40
CA HIS A 991 14.16 -7.69 -22.30
C HIS A 991 15.42 -6.82 -22.13
N MET A 992 16.21 -7.05 -21.09
CA MET A 992 17.35 -6.20 -20.73
C MET A 992 18.55 -6.44 -21.66
N CYS A 993 18.53 -5.91 -22.88
CA CYS A 993 19.70 -5.87 -23.77
C CYS A 993 19.75 -4.61 -24.63
N CYS A 994 20.93 -4.24 -25.14
CA CYS A 994 21.12 -3.02 -25.95
C CYS A 994 20.27 -2.97 -27.22
N GLY A 995 19.82 -4.12 -27.74
CA GLY A 995 19.07 -4.23 -28.99
C GLY A 995 17.56 -4.25 -28.82
N ALA A 996 17.07 -4.32 -27.58
CA ALA A 996 15.64 -4.48 -27.28
C ALA A 996 14.86 -3.22 -27.66
N ARG A 997 13.90 -3.38 -28.57
CA ARG A 997 13.09 -2.28 -29.12
C ARG A 997 11.66 -2.72 -29.39
N GLY A 998 10.76 -1.76 -29.41
CA GLY A 998 9.36 -1.97 -29.78
C GLY A 998 8.81 -0.80 -30.59
N GLY A 999 7.84 -1.09 -31.46
CA GLY A 999 7.08 -0.07 -32.18
C GLY A 999 5.93 0.45 -31.33
N ILE A 1000 5.97 1.72 -30.97
CA ILE A 1000 5.04 2.37 -30.05
C ILE A 1000 4.28 3.49 -30.78
N ASN A 1001 2.99 3.66 -30.48
CA ASN A 1001 2.20 4.77 -31.02
C ASN A 1001 2.76 6.12 -30.52
N PRO A 1002 3.02 7.12 -31.38
CA PRO A 1002 3.62 8.40 -31.00
C PRO A 1002 2.79 9.23 -30.02
N SER A 1003 1.49 8.95 -29.88
CA SER A 1003 0.60 9.59 -28.90
C SER A 1003 0.57 8.89 -27.53
N GLY A 1004 1.23 7.75 -27.39
CA GLY A 1004 1.33 6.95 -26.16
C GLY A 1004 1.93 7.72 -24.98
N ARG A 1005 1.35 7.60 -23.78
CA ARG A 1005 1.77 8.32 -22.56
C ARG A 1005 1.98 7.41 -21.35
N GLY A 1006 2.68 6.29 -21.54
CA GLY A 1006 2.98 5.34 -20.46
C GLY A 1006 3.67 5.98 -19.24
N SER A 1007 3.39 5.49 -18.03
CA SER A 1007 4.05 5.96 -16.79
C SER A 1007 5.51 5.50 -16.67
N ASP A 1008 5.97 4.73 -17.65
CA ASP A 1008 7.32 4.21 -17.81
C ASP A 1008 7.98 4.76 -19.09
N GLY A 1009 7.27 5.57 -19.89
CA GLY A 1009 7.75 6.17 -21.13
C GLY A 1009 8.32 7.56 -20.88
N GLY A 1010 9.61 7.73 -21.16
CA GLY A 1010 10.34 8.98 -21.09
C GLY A 1010 11.19 9.17 -22.35
N PHE A 1011 12.22 10.00 -22.27
CA PHE A 1011 13.10 10.24 -23.39
C PHE A 1011 14.46 10.79 -22.99
N ARG A 1012 15.38 10.75 -23.94
CA ARG A 1012 16.72 11.29 -23.85
C ARG A 1012 17.01 12.09 -25.12
N VAL A 1013 17.90 13.05 -25.02
CA VAL A 1013 18.24 13.95 -26.12
C VAL A 1013 19.66 13.71 -26.65
N VAL A 1014 19.87 14.04 -27.92
CA VAL A 1014 21.19 14.13 -28.56
C VAL A 1014 21.45 15.54 -29.06
N GLN A 1015 22.73 15.92 -29.06
CA GLN A 1015 23.28 17.08 -29.74
C GLN A 1015 23.98 16.59 -31.02
N SER A 1016 23.51 17.03 -32.19
CA SER A 1016 24.12 16.71 -33.48
C SER A 1016 24.03 17.89 -34.44
N ILE A 1017 24.75 17.81 -35.57
CA ILE A 1017 24.45 18.66 -36.73
C ILE A 1017 23.01 18.39 -37.16
N ALA A 1018 22.32 19.37 -37.75
CA ALA A 1018 21.04 19.12 -38.39
C ALA A 1018 21.22 18.12 -39.54
N LEU A 1019 20.60 16.94 -39.43
CA LEU A 1019 20.70 15.84 -40.40
C LEU A 1019 19.50 15.79 -41.36
N ILE A 1020 18.81 16.90 -41.55
CA ILE A 1020 17.61 16.97 -42.38
C ILE A 1020 18.03 17.37 -43.80
N GLU A 1021 17.60 16.60 -44.80
CA GLU A 1021 17.71 16.94 -46.23
C GLU A 1021 16.93 18.21 -46.58
#